data_AF-A0A8J6XR43-F1
#
_entry.id   AF-A0A8J6XR43-F1
#
_cell.length_a   1.000
_cell.length_b   1.000
_cell.length_c   1.000
_cell.angle_alpha   90.00
_cell.angle_beta   90.00
_cell.angle_gamma   90.00
#
_symmetry.space_group_name_H-M   'P 1'
#
loop_
_entity.id
_entity.type
_entity.pdbx_description
1 polymer ?
#
loop_
_entity_poly.entity_id
_entity_poly.type
_entity_poly.pdbx_seq_one_letter_code
_entity_poly.pdbx_strand_id
1 'polypeptide(L)'
;QRRRHVWTLIDGGPESAIYKSTDAGASWRKITEGLPEVDMGKIGLAVSPADPDVLYAIIEAQRDKGGVFRSTDRGESWSKRSDYVSGSPQYYNELVPDPKDKDRVYSMDTFLKVSLDGGKTFKRVGEKKKHVDNHAMWIDPDNTEHFLIGCDGGIYDSYDGGASYRFFENLPITQFYRVSVDSSKPFYYVYGGTQDNNSMGGPSRTLNSSGISNEDWFITVGGDGYETAIDPTNPNIVYSQWQYGGLIRYDRVSGEIVDIQPQEAPGEAADRWNWDSPLIISPHSPTRLYFASQRLYRSDDRGNSWKAVSLNLSRGIDPNSLPVFGGIQSIDAVAKNMSTSNYGNIVSLSESPLVEGLIYVGTDDGLIQVTENGGQSWRTVDEVAGVPRMTYVSRLEASQHEGDTIYATFNNKKQGDFSPYVFVSRDRGQSWTSITGDLPDREIVYALMQDHVKPGLLFAGTEFGLYFTVDEGAHWMRLKGGLPTIQVRDIDIQRSENDLALATFGRGFYLLDDYSPLRQVSEQALEQDVILFPTKDALRYVEKRSRVGSRGASFWTADNPPYGATFTYYLKDGFKTLADQRIEAEKKAIKAGEEPKIPSYEELRAEEEQIDPKVFFTVRNAEGDVVRRIDGETAKGIHRVSWDLRWPSSRPTSLEESEKTHGTVNPRDRWPSPAPTR
;
A
#
# COMPACT_ATOMS: atom_id res chain seq x y z
N GLN A 1 20.00 16.10 -14.02
CA GLN A 1 19.74 14.92 -14.88
C GLN A 1 19.69 13.67 -14.00
N ARG A 2 18.72 12.76 -14.18
CA ARG A 2 18.69 11.45 -13.50
C ARG A 2 17.79 10.46 -14.24
N ARG A 3 18.06 9.15 -14.13
CA ARG A 3 17.23 8.09 -14.71
C ARG A 3 17.28 6.83 -13.85
N ARG A 4 16.11 6.24 -13.62
CA ARG A 4 15.95 4.93 -12.97
C ARG A 4 15.27 3.97 -13.94
N HIS A 5 15.91 2.84 -14.17
CA HIS A 5 15.34 1.67 -14.84
C HIS A 5 15.22 0.51 -13.84
N VAL A 6 14.70 -0.64 -14.28
CA VAL A 6 14.67 -1.85 -13.43
C VAL A 6 16.10 -2.25 -13.03
N TRP A 7 17.04 -2.18 -13.97
CA TRP A 7 18.40 -2.69 -13.84
C TRP A 7 19.44 -1.67 -13.36
N THR A 8 19.10 -0.38 -13.23
CA THR A 8 20.08 0.66 -12.85
C THR A 8 19.44 1.95 -12.36
N LEU A 9 20.22 2.69 -11.57
CA LEU A 9 20.06 4.11 -11.28
C LEU A 9 21.29 4.85 -11.80
N ILE A 10 21.06 5.99 -12.44
CA ILE A 10 22.06 7.03 -12.69
C ILE A 10 21.50 8.32 -12.08
N ASP A 11 22.10 8.78 -10.98
CA ASP A 11 21.53 9.88 -10.17
C ASP A 11 22.11 11.26 -10.48
N GLY A 12 22.78 11.41 -11.62
CA GLY A 12 23.39 12.67 -12.05
C GLY A 12 23.80 12.69 -13.51
N GLY A 13 24.36 13.81 -13.94
CA GLY A 13 24.87 14.00 -15.31
C GLY A 13 25.09 15.47 -15.68
N PRO A 14 25.57 15.75 -16.91
CA PRO A 14 25.98 17.08 -17.36
C PRO A 14 24.90 18.18 -17.30
N GLU A 15 23.61 17.81 -17.27
CA GLU A 15 22.52 18.79 -17.15
C GLU A 15 22.21 19.19 -15.70
N SER A 16 22.81 18.54 -14.70
CA SER A 16 22.66 18.94 -13.29
C SER A 16 23.46 20.21 -13.01
N ALA A 17 22.80 21.26 -12.51
CA ALA A 17 23.44 22.53 -12.17
C ALA A 17 22.58 23.38 -11.24
N ILE A 18 23.20 24.38 -10.62
CA ILE A 18 22.51 25.46 -9.91
C ILE A 18 22.30 26.62 -10.88
N TYR A 19 21.07 27.15 -10.90
CA TYR A 19 20.72 28.34 -11.68
C TYR A 19 20.18 29.42 -10.75
N LYS A 20 20.42 30.68 -11.12
CA LYS A 20 19.92 31.84 -10.39
C LYS A 20 19.14 32.77 -11.31
N SER A 21 17.99 33.23 -10.81
CA SER A 21 17.19 34.34 -11.34
C SER A 21 17.18 35.49 -10.34
N THR A 22 17.12 36.72 -10.84
CA THR A 22 16.93 37.95 -10.05
C THR A 22 15.76 38.77 -10.57
N ASP A 23 14.94 38.20 -11.45
CA ASP A 23 13.85 38.84 -12.19
C ASP A 23 12.56 38.01 -12.12
N ALA A 24 12.30 37.41 -10.95
CA ALA A 24 11.13 36.56 -10.68
C ALA A 24 10.98 35.36 -11.64
N GLY A 25 12.08 34.83 -12.15
CA GLY A 25 12.12 33.64 -13.00
C GLY A 25 12.00 33.93 -14.49
N ALA A 26 11.99 35.20 -14.92
CA ALA A 26 11.95 35.56 -16.34
C ALA A 26 13.23 35.15 -17.08
N SER A 27 14.39 35.20 -16.42
CA SER A 27 15.65 34.69 -16.93
C SER A 27 16.47 33.96 -15.86
N TRP A 28 17.28 33.00 -16.30
CA TRP A 28 18.11 32.17 -15.44
C TRP A 28 19.54 32.12 -16.00
N ARG A 29 20.53 32.28 -15.11
CA ARG A 29 21.94 32.04 -15.45
C ARG A 29 22.48 30.84 -14.68
N LYS A 30 23.33 30.06 -15.33
CA LYS A 30 24.04 28.95 -14.70
C LYS A 30 25.08 29.49 -13.73
N ILE A 31 25.13 28.95 -12.52
CA ILE A 31 26.15 29.25 -11.51
C ILE A 31 27.19 28.14 -11.52
N THR A 32 28.46 28.52 -11.52
CA THR A 32 29.60 27.57 -11.58
C THR A 32 30.71 27.92 -10.58
N GLU A 33 30.78 29.15 -10.09
CA GLU A 33 31.89 29.60 -9.24
C GLU A 33 31.89 28.87 -7.89
N GLY A 34 32.96 28.12 -7.64
CA GLY A 34 33.16 27.37 -6.40
C GLY A 34 32.35 26.07 -6.26
N LEU A 35 31.66 25.65 -7.31
CA LEU A 35 30.93 24.38 -7.40
C LEU A 35 31.78 23.28 -8.08
N PRO A 36 31.41 21.99 -7.97
CA PRO A 36 32.12 20.91 -8.66
C PRO A 36 32.19 21.09 -10.18
N GLU A 37 33.36 20.87 -10.76
CA GLU A 37 33.59 20.89 -12.23
C GLU A 37 33.34 19.54 -12.91
N VAL A 38 32.77 18.58 -12.18
CA VAL A 38 32.39 17.24 -12.66
C VAL A 38 30.87 17.12 -12.73
N ASP A 39 30.34 16.03 -13.29
CA ASP A 39 28.89 15.86 -13.29
C ASP A 39 28.35 15.80 -11.86
N MET A 40 27.30 16.58 -11.63
CA MET A 40 26.59 16.63 -10.35
C MET A 40 25.36 15.72 -10.37
N GLY A 41 25.02 15.23 -9.18
CA GLY A 41 23.82 14.45 -8.88
C GLY A 41 22.71 15.30 -8.28
N LYS A 42 22.00 14.71 -7.33
CA LYS A 42 20.98 15.43 -6.56
C LYS A 42 21.62 16.58 -5.78
N ILE A 43 20.99 17.75 -5.85
CA ILE A 43 21.40 18.97 -5.15
C ILE A 43 20.30 19.34 -4.16
N GLY A 44 20.59 19.28 -2.87
CA GLY A 44 19.75 19.89 -1.84
C GLY A 44 20.17 21.35 -1.68
N LEU A 45 19.24 22.29 -1.85
CA LEU A 45 19.51 23.73 -1.77
C LEU A 45 18.61 24.36 -0.70
N ALA A 46 19.20 25.16 0.19
CA ALA A 46 18.46 25.83 1.25
C ALA A 46 18.95 27.26 1.47
N VAL A 47 18.00 28.18 1.69
CA VAL A 47 18.27 29.56 2.08
C VAL A 47 18.16 29.66 3.60
N SER A 48 19.10 30.33 4.27
CA SER A 48 19.00 30.53 5.71
C SER A 48 17.91 31.56 6.03
N PRO A 49 16.90 31.23 6.87
CA PRO A 49 15.92 32.22 7.32
C PRO A 49 16.54 33.29 8.24
N ALA A 50 17.64 32.96 8.93
CA ALA A 50 18.37 33.88 9.80
C ALA A 50 19.18 34.95 9.02
N ASP A 51 19.58 34.65 7.78
CA ASP A 51 20.36 35.55 6.93
C ASP A 51 20.17 35.18 5.43
N PRO A 52 19.36 35.94 4.66
CA PRO A 52 19.02 35.58 3.28
C PRO A 52 20.20 35.72 2.29
N ASP A 53 21.33 36.30 2.70
CA ASP A 53 22.56 36.29 1.90
C ASP A 53 23.28 34.93 2.00
N VAL A 54 22.95 34.12 3.02
CA VAL A 54 23.52 32.80 3.27
C VAL A 54 22.66 31.70 2.66
N LEU A 55 23.27 30.93 1.75
CA LEU A 55 22.68 29.73 1.17
C LEU A 55 23.58 28.53 1.43
N TYR A 56 22.95 27.38 1.58
CA TYR A 56 23.60 26.08 1.69
C TYR A 56 23.23 25.20 0.51
N ALA A 57 24.20 24.41 0.06
CA ALA A 57 23.96 23.33 -0.89
C ALA A 57 24.63 22.05 -0.39
N ILE A 58 23.93 20.92 -0.48
CA ILE A 58 24.52 19.58 -0.35
C ILE A 58 24.44 18.92 -1.72
N ILE A 59 25.59 18.53 -2.26
CA ILE A 59 25.73 18.13 -3.66
C ILE A 59 26.35 16.75 -3.72
N GLU A 60 25.63 15.79 -4.28
CA GLU A 60 26.25 14.56 -4.78
C GLU A 60 26.98 14.86 -6.10
N ALA A 61 28.16 14.28 -6.32
CA ALA A 61 28.87 14.45 -7.58
C ALA A 61 29.82 13.28 -7.84
N GLN A 62 30.26 13.13 -9.10
CA GLN A 62 31.22 12.09 -9.48
C GLN A 62 32.54 12.19 -8.69
N ARG A 63 33.24 11.05 -8.56
CA ARG A 63 34.62 10.97 -8.05
C ARG A 63 34.79 11.63 -6.67
N ASP A 64 33.78 11.47 -5.82
CA ASP A 64 33.71 12.03 -4.47
C ASP A 64 33.97 13.56 -4.41
N LYS A 65 33.65 14.27 -5.50
CA LYS A 65 33.78 15.74 -5.57
C LYS A 65 32.58 16.48 -5.00
N GLY A 66 31.56 15.74 -4.56
CA GLY A 66 30.41 16.26 -3.82
C GLY A 66 30.79 16.86 -2.47
N GLY A 67 29.79 17.31 -1.73
CA GLY A 67 29.97 17.86 -0.38
C GLY A 67 28.93 18.90 -0.01
N VAL A 68 29.15 19.55 1.14
CA VAL A 68 28.38 20.72 1.55
C VAL A 68 29.11 21.99 1.12
N PHE A 69 28.36 22.92 0.53
CA PHE A 69 28.80 24.21 0.05
C PHE A 69 27.99 25.32 0.71
N ARG A 70 28.60 26.49 0.87
CA ARG A 70 27.94 27.69 1.41
C ARG A 70 28.25 28.89 0.54
N SER A 71 27.21 29.65 0.23
CA SER A 71 27.30 30.99 -0.35
C SER A 71 26.98 32.04 0.72
N THR A 72 27.59 33.23 0.58
CA THR A 72 27.34 34.42 1.43
C THR A 72 26.98 35.65 0.59
N ASP A 73 26.66 35.45 -0.69
CA ASP A 73 26.35 36.50 -1.66
C ASP A 73 25.09 36.16 -2.47
N ARG A 74 24.12 35.50 -1.82
CA ARG A 74 22.86 35.05 -2.42
C ARG A 74 23.04 34.03 -3.54
N GLY A 75 24.06 33.19 -3.48
CA GLY A 75 24.31 32.12 -4.44
C GLY A 75 25.01 32.54 -5.73
N GLU A 76 25.75 33.66 -5.75
CA GLU A 76 26.64 33.99 -6.90
C GLU A 76 27.90 33.12 -6.87
N SER A 77 28.53 33.02 -5.68
CA SER A 77 29.73 32.22 -5.47
C SER A 77 29.56 31.27 -4.28
N TRP A 78 30.23 30.12 -4.36
CA TRP A 78 30.13 29.06 -3.37
C TRP A 78 31.49 28.70 -2.79
N SER A 79 31.51 28.29 -1.52
CA SER A 79 32.69 27.75 -0.86
C SER A 79 32.40 26.35 -0.35
N LYS A 80 33.22 25.37 -0.72
CA LYS A 80 33.11 24.01 -0.14
C LYS A 80 33.43 24.07 1.34
N ARG A 81 32.57 23.48 2.16
CA ARG A 81 32.64 23.47 3.63
C ARG A 81 33.14 22.14 4.16
N SER A 82 32.70 21.05 3.55
CA SER A 82 33.12 19.68 3.89
C SER A 82 32.84 18.71 2.75
N ASP A 83 33.41 17.51 2.84
CA ASP A 83 33.13 16.39 1.95
C ASP A 83 31.84 15.62 2.34
N TYR A 84 31.11 16.11 3.35
CA TYR A 84 29.90 15.44 3.81
C TYR A 84 28.81 15.46 2.73
N VAL A 85 28.23 14.29 2.48
CA VAL A 85 27.03 14.06 1.68
C VAL A 85 26.18 13.04 2.47
N SER A 86 24.85 13.11 2.38
CA SER A 86 23.98 12.12 3.03
C SER A 86 24.29 10.70 2.55
N GLY A 87 24.06 9.68 3.38
CA GLY A 87 24.40 8.28 3.06
C GLY A 87 23.63 7.66 1.90
N SER A 88 22.54 8.30 1.45
CA SER A 88 21.74 7.89 0.30
C SER A 88 21.14 9.12 -0.37
N PRO A 89 21.93 9.85 -1.19
CA PRO A 89 21.55 11.16 -1.70
C PRO A 89 20.23 11.17 -2.45
N GLN A 90 19.98 10.15 -3.27
CA GLN A 90 18.72 9.96 -4.00
C GLN A 90 17.48 10.08 -3.09
N TYR A 91 17.59 9.72 -1.81
CA TYR A 91 16.54 9.81 -0.79
C TYR A 91 16.67 11.08 0.07
N TYR A 92 17.79 11.27 0.77
CA TYR A 92 17.87 12.19 1.91
C TYR A 92 18.62 13.52 1.68
N ASN A 93 19.08 13.82 0.46
CA ASN A 93 19.99 14.97 0.22
C ASN A 93 19.32 16.36 0.34
N GLU A 94 18.91 16.75 1.55
CA GLU A 94 18.23 18.00 1.89
C GLU A 94 18.84 18.61 3.17
N LEU A 95 18.96 19.94 3.18
CA LEU A 95 19.45 20.72 4.32
C LEU A 95 18.33 21.60 4.86
N VAL A 96 18.21 21.68 6.18
CA VAL A 96 17.22 22.53 6.87
C VAL A 96 17.97 23.50 7.80
N PRO A 97 18.20 24.75 7.37
CA PRO A 97 18.86 25.76 8.20
C PRO A 97 17.99 26.18 9.39
N ASP A 98 18.63 26.49 10.50
CA ASP A 98 17.95 27.03 11.67
C ASP A 98 17.39 28.45 11.40
N PRO A 99 16.18 28.78 11.89
CA PRO A 99 15.57 30.08 11.64
C PRO A 99 16.21 31.25 12.38
N LYS A 100 17.06 31.02 13.39
CA LYS A 100 17.69 32.05 14.23
C LYS A 100 19.22 32.01 14.17
N ASP A 101 19.82 30.86 13.92
CA ASP A 101 21.27 30.69 13.84
C ASP A 101 21.71 30.31 12.42
N LYS A 102 22.27 31.28 11.71
CA LYS A 102 22.72 31.08 10.33
C LYS A 102 23.87 30.08 10.16
N ASP A 103 24.55 29.64 11.24
CA ASP A 103 25.59 28.61 11.17
C ASP A 103 25.10 27.23 11.64
N ARG A 104 23.88 27.14 12.17
CA ARG A 104 23.22 25.88 12.49
C ARG A 104 22.41 25.38 11.29
N VAL A 105 22.72 24.18 10.83
CA VAL A 105 22.01 23.54 9.70
C VAL A 105 21.91 22.05 9.91
N TYR A 106 20.70 21.52 9.75
CA TYR A 106 20.40 20.09 9.82
C TYR A 106 20.52 19.46 8.44
N SER A 107 20.96 18.20 8.38
CA SER A 107 20.92 17.40 7.16
C SER A 107 19.97 16.25 7.36
N MET A 108 19.01 16.12 6.46
CA MET A 108 18.24 14.90 6.30
C MET A 108 19.21 13.80 5.85
N ASP A 109 19.09 12.62 6.46
CA ASP A 109 19.97 11.47 6.28
C ASP A 109 19.33 10.25 6.96
N THR A 110 19.87 9.05 6.75
CA THR A 110 19.51 7.86 7.54
C THR A 110 19.61 8.16 9.03
N PHE A 111 20.68 8.83 9.47
CA PHE A 111 20.78 9.36 10.83
C PHE A 111 20.78 10.88 10.80
N LEU A 112 19.77 11.53 11.38
CA LEU A 112 19.65 12.98 11.40
C LEU A 112 20.96 13.64 11.87
N LYS A 113 21.51 14.55 11.04
CA LYS A 113 22.74 15.26 11.34
C LYS A 113 22.48 16.75 11.57
N VAL A 114 23.36 17.37 12.35
CA VAL A 114 23.43 18.82 12.54
C VAL A 114 24.87 19.30 12.43
N SER A 115 25.03 20.46 11.79
CA SER A 115 26.24 21.27 11.82
C SER A 115 25.97 22.53 12.62
N LEU A 116 26.97 22.98 13.39
CA LEU A 116 26.93 24.22 14.18
C LEU A 116 27.99 25.23 13.71
N ASP A 117 28.62 24.99 12.56
CA ASP A 117 29.74 25.76 12.02
C ASP A 117 29.59 26.06 10.53
N GLY A 118 28.33 26.12 10.08
CA GLY A 118 27.95 26.40 8.71
C GLY A 118 28.42 25.33 7.74
N GLY A 119 28.22 24.06 8.08
CA GLY A 119 28.44 22.90 7.21
C GLY A 119 29.87 22.35 7.19
N LYS A 120 30.76 22.80 8.07
CA LYS A 120 32.15 22.29 8.12
C LYS A 120 32.23 20.95 8.82
N THR A 121 31.46 20.76 9.88
CA THR A 121 31.37 19.49 10.61
C THR A 121 29.91 19.11 10.87
N PHE A 122 29.61 17.81 10.78
CA PHE A 122 28.29 17.24 11.04
C PHE A 122 28.36 16.19 12.13
N LYS A 123 27.41 16.24 13.07
CA LYS A 123 27.24 15.27 14.16
C LYS A 123 25.82 14.75 14.16
N ARG A 124 25.61 13.55 14.71
CA ARG A 124 24.24 13.05 14.93
C ARG A 124 23.54 13.92 15.95
N VAL A 125 22.27 14.24 15.69
CA VAL A 125 21.40 14.94 16.65
C VAL A 125 21.10 14.03 17.85
N GLY A 126 20.75 12.78 17.57
CA GLY A 126 20.32 11.80 18.55
C GLY A 126 18.97 11.23 18.13
N GLU A 127 18.84 9.90 18.16
CA GLU A 127 17.65 9.20 17.67
C GLU A 127 17.29 8.03 18.59
N LYS A 128 17.56 8.18 19.89
CA LYS A 128 17.31 7.13 20.85
C LYS A 128 15.81 6.81 20.88
N LYS A 129 15.45 5.57 20.53
CA LYS A 129 14.05 5.08 20.43
C LYS A 129 13.20 5.83 19.39
N LYS A 130 13.86 6.44 18.40
CA LYS A 130 13.23 7.03 17.22
C LYS A 130 13.66 6.21 16.00
N HIS A 131 12.77 6.05 15.03
CA HIS A 131 13.14 5.44 13.75
C HIS A 131 14.15 6.31 12.99
N VAL A 132 15.04 5.68 12.23
CA VAL A 132 15.99 6.34 11.31
C VAL A 132 15.28 6.81 10.03
N ASP A 133 16.04 7.25 9.02
CA ASP A 133 15.59 7.59 7.65
C ASP A 133 14.76 8.87 7.57
N ASN A 134 15.43 9.99 7.83
CA ASN A 134 14.82 11.29 8.02
C ASN A 134 14.63 12.00 6.67
N HIS A 135 13.39 12.40 6.40
CA HIS A 135 13.01 13.00 5.12
C HIS A 135 12.53 14.45 5.24
N ALA A 136 11.97 14.81 6.38
CA ALA A 136 11.38 16.12 6.58
C ALA A 136 11.64 16.63 8.00
N MET A 137 11.84 17.94 8.10
CA MET A 137 11.99 18.62 9.39
C MET A 137 11.27 19.97 9.35
N TRP A 138 10.58 20.28 10.44
CA TRP A 138 10.08 21.62 10.72
C TRP A 138 10.66 22.09 12.04
N ILE A 139 11.23 23.29 12.07
CA ILE A 139 11.81 23.90 13.27
C ILE A 139 10.89 25.02 13.71
N ASP A 140 10.52 25.03 14.98
CA ASP A 140 9.74 26.12 15.57
C ASP A 140 10.59 27.40 15.58
N PRO A 141 10.15 28.47 14.88
CA PRO A 141 10.93 29.71 14.81
C PRO A 141 11.02 30.43 16.16
N ASP A 142 10.09 30.18 17.09
CA ASP A 142 10.10 30.80 18.41
C ASP A 142 10.95 30.00 19.41
N ASN A 143 11.09 28.69 19.20
CA ASN A 143 11.94 27.81 20.00
C ASN A 143 12.65 26.76 19.13
N THR A 144 13.91 27.01 18.77
CA THR A 144 14.66 26.15 17.84
C THR A 144 15.05 24.78 18.39
N GLU A 145 14.83 24.54 19.70
CA GLU A 145 14.96 23.22 20.31
C GLU A 145 13.66 22.40 20.19
N HIS A 146 12.56 23.02 19.75
CA HIS A 146 11.31 22.37 19.38
C HIS A 146 11.26 22.14 17.87
N PHE A 147 11.16 20.89 17.45
CA PHE A 147 11.03 20.54 16.05
C PHE A 147 10.24 19.26 15.81
N LEU A 148 9.67 19.16 14.61
CA LEU A 148 9.02 17.96 14.08
C LEU A 148 9.96 17.27 13.09
N ILE A 149 9.98 15.94 13.11
CA ILE A 149 10.72 15.10 12.16
C ILE A 149 9.75 14.10 11.53
N GLY A 150 9.74 14.07 10.20
CA GLY A 150 9.15 12.99 9.41
C GLY A 150 10.24 12.03 8.94
N CYS A 151 10.08 10.75 9.26
CA CYS A 151 10.94 9.67 8.80
C CYS A 151 10.12 8.43 8.44
N ASP A 152 10.77 7.36 7.98
CA ASP A 152 10.06 6.15 7.50
C ASP A 152 9.22 5.47 8.60
N GLY A 153 9.60 5.64 9.87
CA GLY A 153 8.79 5.19 11.01
C GLY A 153 7.60 6.09 11.37
N GLY A 154 7.43 7.25 10.72
CA GLY A 154 6.32 8.19 10.95
C GLY A 154 6.78 9.58 11.40
N ILE A 155 5.99 10.21 12.27
CA ILE A 155 6.24 11.58 12.75
C ILE A 155 6.68 11.54 14.22
N TYR A 156 7.67 12.38 14.54
CA TYR A 156 8.18 12.59 15.89
C TYR A 156 8.27 14.08 16.20
N ASP A 157 8.06 14.46 17.45
CA ASP A 157 8.36 15.81 17.96
C ASP A 157 9.35 15.77 19.11
N SER A 158 10.24 16.76 19.15
CA SER A 158 11.19 16.98 20.24
C SER A 158 11.07 18.40 20.75
N TYR A 159 11.22 18.61 22.05
CA TYR A 159 11.24 19.94 22.71
C TYR A 159 12.61 20.23 23.36
N ASP A 160 13.58 19.36 23.15
CA ASP A 160 14.88 19.36 23.84
C ASP A 160 16.05 19.12 22.88
N GLY A 161 15.92 19.58 21.63
CA GLY A 161 17.01 19.52 20.66
C GLY A 161 17.29 18.13 20.11
N GLY A 162 16.35 17.20 20.24
CA GLY A 162 16.48 15.80 19.81
C GLY A 162 17.10 14.88 20.86
N ALA A 163 17.18 15.31 22.12
CA ALA A 163 17.58 14.44 23.22
C ALA A 163 16.50 13.39 23.53
N SER A 164 15.23 13.76 23.38
CA SER A 164 14.07 12.88 23.46
C SER A 164 13.02 13.21 22.39
N TYR A 165 12.17 12.22 22.10
CA TYR A 165 11.13 12.31 21.09
C TYR A 165 9.82 11.74 21.62
N ARG A 166 8.71 12.40 21.28
CA ARG A 166 7.37 11.80 21.32
C ARG A 166 7.00 11.34 19.92
N PHE A 167 6.38 10.17 19.83
CA PHE A 167 5.92 9.55 18.59
C PHE A 167 4.41 9.74 18.41
N PHE A 168 3.99 10.02 17.18
CA PHE A 168 2.57 10.10 16.83
C PHE A 168 2.02 8.72 16.43
N GLU A 169 1.61 7.94 17.42
CA GLU A 169 1.23 6.52 17.26
C GLU A 169 -0.12 6.27 16.56
N ASN A 170 -0.88 7.33 16.25
CA ASN A 170 -2.24 7.25 15.72
C ASN A 170 -2.37 7.59 14.24
N LEU A 171 -1.30 7.43 13.48
CA LEU A 171 -1.25 7.65 12.05
C LEU A 171 -1.23 6.29 11.31
N PRO A 172 -2.33 5.86 10.68
CA PRO A 172 -2.37 4.61 9.92
C PRO A 172 -1.74 4.83 8.53
N ILE A 173 -0.42 5.00 8.50
CA ILE A 173 0.35 5.37 7.30
C ILE A 173 1.36 4.29 6.86
N THR A 174 1.27 3.09 7.43
CA THR A 174 2.15 1.96 7.10
C THR A 174 2.06 1.61 5.62
N GLN A 175 3.22 1.35 5.02
CA GLN A 175 3.38 0.97 3.62
C GLN A 175 3.64 -0.53 3.52
N PHE A 176 2.64 -1.31 3.13
CA PHE A 176 2.79 -2.76 2.91
C PHE A 176 3.11 -3.07 1.46
N TYR A 177 4.10 -3.95 1.26
CA TYR A 177 4.45 -4.47 -0.06
C TYR A 177 3.58 -5.65 -0.48
N ARG A 178 3.27 -6.53 0.48
CA ARG A 178 2.63 -7.84 0.29
C ARG A 178 1.57 -8.08 1.34
N VAL A 179 0.62 -8.96 1.06
CA VAL A 179 -0.39 -9.41 2.04
C VAL A 179 -0.60 -10.91 1.97
N SER A 180 -0.74 -11.54 3.12
CA SER A 180 -1.12 -12.95 3.23
C SER A 180 -2.08 -13.16 4.40
N VAL A 181 -2.99 -14.11 4.31
CA VAL A 181 -3.93 -14.45 5.39
C VAL A 181 -3.76 -15.89 5.89
N ASP A 182 -4.04 -16.12 7.17
CA ASP A 182 -4.01 -17.47 7.76
C ASP A 182 -5.39 -18.14 7.90
N SER A 183 -5.37 -19.35 8.48
CA SER A 183 -6.54 -20.18 8.77
C SER A 183 -6.93 -20.20 10.27
N SER A 184 -6.43 -19.25 11.07
CA SER A 184 -6.72 -19.18 12.51
C SER A 184 -8.21 -18.96 12.78
N LYS A 185 -8.70 -19.48 13.91
CA LYS A 185 -10.10 -19.36 14.37
C LYS A 185 -10.16 -18.82 15.80
N PRO A 186 -11.22 -18.09 16.19
CA PRO A 186 -12.39 -17.71 15.37
C PRO A 186 -12.12 -16.52 14.43
N PHE A 187 -11.00 -15.82 14.58
CA PHE A 187 -10.58 -14.73 13.71
C PHE A 187 -9.20 -15.08 13.13
N TYR A 188 -9.07 -14.96 11.82
CA TYR A 188 -7.80 -15.17 11.12
C TYR A 188 -6.87 -13.98 11.33
N TYR A 189 -5.61 -14.16 10.97
CA TYR A 189 -4.60 -13.10 10.98
C TYR A 189 -4.22 -12.72 9.55
N VAL A 190 -3.83 -11.45 9.42
CA VAL A 190 -3.31 -10.84 8.20
C VAL A 190 -1.85 -10.51 8.45
N TYR A 191 -1.01 -10.82 7.48
CA TYR A 191 0.44 -10.66 7.53
C TYR A 191 0.91 -9.87 6.34
N GLY A 192 2.05 -9.20 6.49
CA GLY A 192 2.76 -8.64 5.37
C GLY A 192 4.02 -7.91 5.79
N GLY A 193 4.83 -7.64 4.78
CA GLY A 193 6.06 -6.92 4.92
C GLY A 193 5.94 -5.43 4.59
N THR A 194 6.63 -4.59 5.36
CA THR A 194 6.59 -3.12 5.20
C THR A 194 7.91 -2.53 4.72
N GLN A 195 7.88 -1.35 4.06
CA GLN A 195 9.10 -0.54 3.90
C GLN A 195 9.75 -0.26 5.24
N ASP A 196 11.07 -0.39 5.28
CA ASP A 196 12.01 0.14 6.27
C ASP A 196 11.72 -0.20 7.75
N ASN A 197 10.75 -1.08 8.02
CA ASN A 197 10.25 -1.37 9.37
C ASN A 197 10.39 -2.86 9.76
N ASN A 198 9.43 -3.72 9.35
CA ASN A 198 9.43 -5.15 9.66
C ASN A 198 8.44 -5.96 8.81
N SER A 199 8.59 -7.28 8.84
CA SER A 199 7.48 -8.20 8.59
C SER A 199 6.66 -8.36 9.86
N MET A 200 5.34 -8.28 9.76
CA MET A 200 4.43 -8.29 10.90
C MET A 200 3.11 -8.99 10.60
N GLY A 201 2.39 -9.36 11.67
CA GLY A 201 1.05 -9.93 11.60
C GLY A 201 0.12 -9.38 12.67
N GLY A 202 -1.18 -9.36 12.37
CA GLY A 202 -2.23 -8.89 13.27
C GLY A 202 -3.58 -9.54 12.96
N PRO A 203 -4.53 -9.54 13.91
CA PRO A 203 -5.82 -10.20 13.71
C PRO A 203 -6.72 -9.39 12.77
N SER A 204 -7.57 -10.07 11.99
CA SER A 204 -8.63 -9.42 11.19
C SER A 204 -9.76 -8.83 12.04
N ARG A 205 -9.85 -9.26 13.30
CA ARG A 205 -10.84 -8.81 14.28
C ARG A 205 -10.39 -9.12 15.70
N THR A 206 -10.75 -8.29 16.67
CA THR A 206 -10.57 -8.61 18.10
C THR A 206 -11.91 -8.81 18.82
N LEU A 207 -11.87 -9.39 20.02
CA LEU A 207 -13.03 -9.40 20.91
C LEU A 207 -13.28 -8.03 21.55
N ASN A 208 -12.40 -7.05 21.41
CA ASN A 208 -12.55 -5.74 22.05
C ASN A 208 -13.49 -4.86 21.23
N SER A 209 -14.54 -4.31 21.85
CA SER A 209 -15.49 -3.43 21.15
C SER A 209 -14.86 -2.14 20.59
N SER A 210 -13.62 -1.82 20.98
CA SER A 210 -12.85 -0.71 20.40
C SER A 210 -12.19 -1.05 19.07
N GLY A 211 -12.18 -2.31 18.63
CA GLY A 211 -11.48 -2.71 17.41
C GLY A 211 -10.06 -3.23 17.63
N ILE A 212 -9.21 -3.15 16.61
CA ILE A 212 -7.83 -3.66 16.56
C ILE A 212 -6.87 -2.51 16.84
N SER A 213 -5.96 -2.66 17.80
CA SER A 213 -4.99 -1.65 18.20
C SER A 213 -3.57 -2.07 17.82
N ASN A 214 -2.62 -1.14 17.93
CA ASN A 214 -1.19 -1.42 17.71
C ASN A 214 -0.67 -2.58 18.59
N GLU A 215 -1.25 -2.81 19.77
CA GLU A 215 -0.80 -3.85 20.71
C GLU A 215 -1.24 -5.28 20.34
N ASP A 216 -2.17 -5.42 19.38
CA ASP A 216 -2.57 -6.73 18.87
C ASP A 216 -1.67 -7.23 17.73
N TRP A 217 -0.77 -6.37 17.24
CA TRP A 217 0.20 -6.68 16.20
C TRP A 217 1.51 -7.19 16.78
N PHE A 218 2.17 -8.07 16.05
CA PHE A 218 3.48 -8.61 16.42
C PHE A 218 4.43 -8.64 15.21
N ILE A 219 5.70 -8.48 15.50
CA ILE A 219 6.79 -8.52 14.53
C ILE A 219 7.25 -9.97 14.37
N THR A 220 7.41 -10.43 13.14
CA THR A 220 8.00 -11.75 12.84
C THR A 220 9.50 -11.65 12.58
N VAL A 221 9.94 -10.62 11.84
CA VAL A 221 11.35 -10.32 11.59
C VAL A 221 11.53 -8.82 11.27
N GLY A 222 12.67 -8.24 11.67
CA GLY A 222 13.01 -6.84 11.39
C GLY A 222 13.62 -6.62 10.00
N GLY A 223 13.89 -5.34 9.66
CA GLY A 223 14.28 -4.92 8.31
C GLY A 223 13.05 -4.62 7.45
N ASP A 224 13.22 -4.23 6.19
CA ASP A 224 12.09 -4.15 5.28
C ASP A 224 11.49 -5.55 5.10
N GLY A 225 10.20 -5.69 5.31
CA GLY A 225 9.51 -6.95 5.10
C GLY A 225 9.00 -7.11 3.66
N TYR A 226 8.82 -8.35 3.22
CA TYR A 226 8.26 -8.70 1.90
C TYR A 226 7.17 -9.79 1.98
N GLU A 227 7.17 -10.71 1.02
CA GLU A 227 6.22 -11.81 0.90
C GLU A 227 6.28 -12.71 2.14
N THR A 228 5.10 -12.98 2.70
CA THR A 228 4.93 -13.89 3.83
C THR A 228 4.16 -15.12 3.37
N ALA A 229 4.32 -16.23 4.06
CA ALA A 229 3.48 -17.40 3.81
C ALA A 229 3.20 -18.10 5.13
N ILE A 230 1.99 -18.64 5.29
CA ILE A 230 1.57 -19.27 6.55
C ILE A 230 1.21 -20.72 6.25
N ASP A 231 1.74 -21.67 7.04
CA ASP A 231 1.43 -23.09 6.86
C ASP A 231 -0.09 -23.29 7.01
N PRO A 232 -0.79 -23.79 5.97
CA PRO A 232 -2.24 -23.88 5.97
C PRO A 232 -2.76 -24.92 6.98
N THR A 233 -1.90 -25.82 7.46
CA THR A 233 -2.22 -26.86 8.45
C THR A 233 -1.80 -26.48 9.87
N ASN A 234 -0.91 -25.51 10.05
CA ASN A 234 -0.51 -25.00 11.35
C ASN A 234 -0.23 -23.49 11.26
N PRO A 235 -1.22 -22.62 11.57
CA PRO A 235 -1.07 -21.17 11.41
C PRO A 235 -0.07 -20.53 12.39
N ASN A 236 0.57 -21.31 13.25
CA ASN A 236 1.68 -20.82 14.07
C ASN A 236 3.02 -20.86 13.34
N ILE A 237 3.13 -21.60 12.22
CA ILE A 237 4.34 -21.60 11.39
C ILE A 237 4.17 -20.53 10.31
N VAL A 238 4.94 -19.45 10.46
CA VAL A 238 4.93 -18.30 9.55
C VAL A 238 6.29 -18.20 8.89
N TYR A 239 6.31 -18.12 7.57
CA TYR A 239 7.51 -17.80 6.79
C TYR A 239 7.50 -16.31 6.52
N SER A 240 8.59 -15.63 6.86
CA SER A 240 8.70 -14.18 6.70
C SER A 240 10.01 -13.79 6.07
N GLN A 241 9.97 -12.70 5.32
CA GLN A 241 11.12 -12.22 4.57
C GLN A 241 11.64 -10.90 5.12
N TRP A 242 12.92 -10.66 4.82
CA TRP A 242 13.55 -9.35 4.85
C TRP A 242 14.40 -9.15 3.59
N GLN A 243 15.10 -8.02 3.45
CA GLN A 243 15.77 -7.61 2.20
C GLN A 243 16.68 -8.71 1.63
N TYR A 244 16.86 -8.69 0.30
CA TYR A 244 17.81 -9.53 -0.42
C TYR A 244 17.57 -11.03 -0.20
N GLY A 245 16.30 -11.43 -0.23
CA GLY A 245 15.87 -12.82 -0.10
C GLY A 245 16.11 -13.42 1.28
N GLY A 246 16.37 -12.61 2.31
CA GLY A 246 16.45 -13.09 3.68
C GLY A 246 15.12 -13.77 4.04
N LEU A 247 15.17 -15.01 4.52
CA LEU A 247 13.98 -15.83 4.75
C LEU A 247 14.10 -16.58 6.07
N ILE A 248 13.08 -16.43 6.92
CA ILE A 248 12.99 -17.09 8.21
C ILE A 248 11.70 -17.90 8.35
N ARG A 249 11.74 -18.91 9.21
CA ARG A 249 10.56 -19.57 9.78
C ARG A 249 10.37 -19.09 11.21
N TYR A 250 9.24 -18.46 11.48
CA TYR A 250 8.82 -17.96 12.78
C TYR A 250 7.73 -18.86 13.37
N ASP A 251 7.91 -19.27 14.63
CA ASP A 251 6.87 -19.96 15.40
C ASP A 251 6.12 -18.97 16.31
N ARG A 252 4.83 -18.76 16.04
CA ARG A 252 3.99 -17.78 16.77
C ARG A 252 3.77 -18.11 18.23
N VAL A 253 3.92 -19.37 18.65
CA VAL A 253 3.68 -19.79 20.04
C VAL A 253 4.89 -19.47 20.91
N SER A 254 6.09 -19.81 20.43
CA SER A 254 7.35 -19.67 21.17
C SER A 254 8.11 -18.39 20.85
N GLY A 255 7.87 -17.79 19.69
CA GLY A 255 8.67 -16.69 19.15
C GLY A 255 10.00 -17.14 18.53
N GLU A 256 10.22 -18.46 18.36
CA GLU A 256 11.44 -18.99 17.75
C GLU A 256 11.57 -18.53 16.29
N ILE A 257 12.78 -18.10 15.91
CA ILE A 257 13.16 -17.73 14.55
C ILE A 257 14.25 -18.70 14.08
N VAL A 258 14.06 -19.27 12.90
CA VAL A 258 15.06 -20.09 12.21
C VAL A 258 15.32 -19.52 10.83
N ASP A 259 16.58 -19.16 10.54
CA ASP A 259 17.00 -18.80 9.18
C ASP A 259 16.92 -20.02 8.27
N ILE A 260 16.20 -19.87 7.16
CA ILE A 260 15.94 -20.96 6.20
C ILE A 260 16.20 -20.52 4.76
N GLN A 261 16.92 -19.42 4.52
CA GLN A 261 17.31 -19.02 3.17
C GLN A 261 18.14 -20.14 2.51
N PRO A 262 17.78 -20.61 1.30
CA PRO A 262 18.57 -21.59 0.56
C PRO A 262 20.01 -21.13 0.39
N GLN A 263 20.94 -22.09 0.43
CA GLN A 263 22.36 -21.84 0.21
C GLN A 263 22.82 -22.53 -1.08
N GLU A 264 23.80 -21.95 -1.73
CA GLU A 264 24.40 -22.50 -2.95
C GLU A 264 25.18 -23.78 -2.63
N ALA A 265 25.33 -24.66 -3.63
CA ALA A 265 26.17 -25.84 -3.45
C ALA A 265 27.66 -25.46 -3.37
N PRO A 266 28.51 -26.24 -2.68
CA PRO A 266 29.93 -25.94 -2.59
C PRO A 266 30.59 -25.74 -3.96
N GLY A 267 31.19 -24.55 -4.15
CA GLY A 267 31.89 -24.19 -5.39
C GLY A 267 31.03 -23.49 -6.45
N GLU A 268 29.73 -23.31 -6.21
CA GLU A 268 28.88 -22.47 -7.05
C GLU A 268 29.14 -20.97 -6.81
N ALA A 269 28.81 -20.15 -7.81
CA ALA A 269 28.79 -18.70 -7.65
C ALA A 269 27.64 -18.30 -6.71
N ALA A 270 27.84 -17.20 -5.98
CA ALA A 270 26.81 -16.63 -5.12
C ALA A 270 25.54 -16.30 -5.92
N ASP A 271 24.39 -16.60 -5.33
CA ASP A 271 23.09 -16.29 -5.88
C ASP A 271 22.81 -14.80 -5.83
N ARG A 272 21.97 -14.38 -6.78
CA ARG A 272 21.43 -13.04 -6.84
C ARG A 272 20.01 -13.09 -6.31
N TRP A 273 19.81 -12.46 -5.17
CA TRP A 273 18.49 -12.31 -4.58
C TRP A 273 17.88 -10.98 -5.00
N ASN A 274 16.59 -11.01 -5.30
CA ASN A 274 15.84 -9.77 -5.46
C ASN A 274 15.67 -9.13 -4.07
N TRP A 275 15.35 -7.84 -4.07
CA TRP A 275 15.00 -7.13 -2.84
C TRP A 275 13.69 -7.67 -2.27
N ASP A 276 12.73 -8.02 -3.15
CA ASP A 276 11.48 -8.73 -2.85
C ASP A 276 11.50 -10.08 -3.60
N SER A 277 11.91 -11.15 -2.92
CA SER A 277 12.02 -12.50 -3.52
C SER A 277 10.70 -13.27 -3.38
N PRO A 278 10.21 -13.94 -4.43
CA PRO A 278 8.93 -14.62 -4.36
C PRO A 278 9.04 -15.92 -3.56
N LEU A 279 8.05 -16.15 -2.70
CA LEU A 279 7.89 -17.31 -1.83
C LEU A 279 6.47 -17.84 -1.98
N ILE A 280 6.32 -19.15 -2.17
CA ILE A 280 5.01 -19.81 -2.08
C ILE A 280 5.10 -21.11 -1.27
N ILE A 281 3.99 -21.48 -0.65
CA ILE A 281 3.73 -22.85 -0.20
C ILE A 281 3.01 -23.56 -1.33
N SER A 282 3.42 -24.79 -1.65
CA SER A 282 2.76 -25.59 -2.68
C SER A 282 1.30 -25.84 -2.31
N PRO A 283 0.33 -25.65 -3.23
CA PRO A 283 -1.05 -26.04 -3.00
C PRO A 283 -1.22 -27.57 -2.86
N HIS A 284 -0.22 -28.36 -3.26
CA HIS A 284 -0.24 -29.83 -3.22
C HIS A 284 0.41 -30.42 -1.96
N SER A 285 1.20 -29.62 -1.23
CA SER A 285 1.83 -30.07 0.01
C SER A 285 2.11 -28.91 0.96
N PRO A 286 1.56 -28.93 2.20
CA PRO A 286 1.77 -27.86 3.18
C PRO A 286 3.21 -27.78 3.70
N THR A 287 4.04 -28.81 3.46
CA THR A 287 5.45 -28.82 3.85
C THR A 287 6.38 -28.36 2.73
N ARG A 288 5.87 -28.21 1.51
CA ARG A 288 6.67 -27.86 0.34
C ARG A 288 6.69 -26.36 0.14
N LEU A 289 7.90 -25.80 0.12
CA LEU A 289 8.14 -24.38 -0.16
C LEU A 289 8.86 -24.24 -1.49
N TYR A 290 8.53 -23.18 -2.21
CA TYR A 290 9.31 -22.69 -3.34
C TYR A 290 9.77 -21.27 -3.06
N PHE A 291 11.06 -21.02 -3.31
CA PHE A 291 11.68 -19.73 -3.09
C PHE A 291 12.69 -19.42 -4.19
N ALA A 292 12.80 -18.16 -4.61
CA ALA A 292 13.52 -17.85 -5.85
C ALA A 292 14.57 -16.74 -5.74
N SER A 293 15.71 -17.02 -6.36
CA SER A 293 16.79 -16.09 -6.71
C SER A 293 16.73 -15.85 -8.23
N GLN A 294 17.86 -15.86 -8.95
CA GLN A 294 17.88 -16.09 -10.39
C GLN A 294 17.46 -17.51 -10.79
N ARG A 295 17.33 -18.42 -9.82
CA ARG A 295 16.89 -19.82 -9.97
C ARG A 295 15.83 -20.18 -8.93
N LEU A 296 15.09 -21.25 -9.18
CA LEU A 296 14.05 -21.74 -8.28
C LEU A 296 14.60 -22.81 -7.34
N TYR A 297 14.34 -22.65 -6.05
CA TYR A 297 14.58 -23.65 -5.01
C TYR A 297 13.28 -24.29 -4.56
N ARG A 298 13.38 -25.55 -4.16
CA ARG A 298 12.31 -26.30 -3.51
C ARG A 298 12.80 -26.88 -2.19
N SER A 299 11.99 -26.72 -1.15
CA SER A 299 12.07 -27.50 0.08
C SER A 299 10.84 -28.39 0.16
N ASP A 300 10.98 -29.61 0.67
CA ASP A 300 9.86 -30.52 0.95
C ASP A 300 9.60 -30.67 2.47
N ASP A 301 10.36 -29.95 3.30
CA ASP A 301 10.44 -30.10 4.76
C ASP A 301 10.39 -28.77 5.52
N ARG A 302 9.58 -27.83 5.06
CA ARG A 302 9.35 -26.51 5.69
C ARG A 302 10.61 -25.64 5.77
N GLY A 303 11.50 -25.75 4.80
CA GLY A 303 12.72 -24.96 4.69
C GLY A 303 13.90 -25.49 5.50
N ASN A 304 13.82 -26.70 6.08
CA ASN A 304 14.98 -27.30 6.77
C ASN A 304 16.07 -27.71 5.79
N SER A 305 15.70 -28.12 4.56
CA SER A 305 16.61 -28.40 3.47
C SER A 305 16.05 -27.91 2.14
N TRP A 306 16.96 -27.56 1.22
CA TRP A 306 16.63 -26.99 -0.08
C TRP A 306 17.35 -27.71 -1.22
N LYS A 307 16.69 -27.75 -2.37
CA LYS A 307 17.24 -28.23 -3.64
C LYS A 307 16.94 -27.21 -4.74
N ALA A 308 17.95 -26.81 -5.51
CA ALA A 308 17.71 -26.09 -6.75
C ALA A 308 16.97 -27.00 -7.75
N VAL A 309 15.82 -26.53 -8.23
CA VAL A 309 14.99 -27.21 -9.25
C VAL A 309 15.07 -26.50 -10.62
N SER A 310 16.01 -25.56 -10.75
CA SER A 310 16.40 -24.96 -12.02
C SER A 310 17.84 -24.48 -11.97
N LEU A 311 18.39 -24.16 -13.14
CA LEU A 311 19.56 -23.29 -13.27
C LEU A 311 19.09 -21.82 -13.30
N ASN A 312 19.92 -20.91 -13.83
CA ASN A 312 19.51 -19.53 -14.09
C ASN A 312 18.35 -19.48 -15.09
N LEU A 313 17.22 -18.92 -14.65
CA LEU A 313 15.99 -18.77 -15.43
C LEU A 313 15.80 -17.36 -16.02
N SER A 314 16.70 -16.42 -15.70
CA SER A 314 16.76 -15.08 -16.30
C SER A 314 17.49 -15.08 -17.64
N ARG A 315 17.51 -13.92 -18.33
CA ARG A 315 18.27 -13.71 -19.57
C ARG A 315 19.78 -13.71 -19.36
N GLY A 316 20.26 -13.53 -18.13
CA GLY A 316 21.70 -13.44 -17.83
C GLY A 316 22.38 -12.21 -18.45
N ILE A 317 21.65 -11.10 -18.57
CA ILE A 317 22.16 -9.85 -19.10
C ILE A 317 23.05 -9.16 -18.05
N ASP A 318 24.22 -8.67 -18.46
CA ASP A 318 24.98 -7.72 -17.65
C ASP A 318 24.29 -6.35 -17.70
N PRO A 319 23.73 -5.85 -16.58
CA PRO A 319 23.02 -4.57 -16.57
C PRO A 319 23.91 -3.38 -16.96
N ASN A 320 25.24 -3.49 -16.84
CA ASN A 320 26.17 -2.43 -17.26
C ASN A 320 26.33 -2.32 -18.78
N SER A 321 25.89 -3.32 -19.53
CA SER A 321 25.86 -3.31 -21.00
C SER A 321 24.61 -2.66 -21.58
N LEU A 322 23.63 -2.28 -20.74
CA LEU A 322 22.38 -1.69 -21.19
C LEU A 322 22.50 -0.16 -21.29
N PRO A 323 22.03 0.45 -22.40
CA PRO A 323 22.13 1.88 -22.59
C PRO A 323 21.17 2.65 -21.68
N VAL A 324 21.65 3.78 -21.17
CA VAL A 324 20.86 4.79 -20.46
C VAL A 324 21.21 6.15 -21.08
N PHE A 325 20.24 7.04 -21.27
CA PHE A 325 20.45 8.31 -21.98
C PHE A 325 21.08 8.14 -23.39
N GLY A 326 20.74 7.04 -24.08
CA GLY A 326 21.23 6.76 -25.43
C GLY A 326 22.65 6.17 -25.53
N GLY A 327 23.29 5.81 -24.40
CA GLY A 327 24.63 5.20 -24.42
C GLY A 327 24.98 4.40 -23.18
N ILE A 328 26.12 3.69 -23.22
CA ILE A 328 26.64 2.95 -22.07
C ILE A 328 27.23 3.92 -21.06
N GLN A 329 26.84 3.77 -19.79
CA GLN A 329 27.26 4.66 -18.73
C GLN A 329 28.60 4.24 -18.12
N SER A 330 29.49 5.21 -17.91
CA SER A 330 30.77 5.00 -17.21
C SER A 330 30.56 4.41 -15.82
N ILE A 331 31.54 3.67 -15.30
CA ILE A 331 31.53 3.25 -13.88
C ILE A 331 31.59 4.45 -12.93
N ASP A 332 32.15 5.57 -13.40
CA ASP A 332 32.24 6.83 -12.64
C ASP A 332 30.96 7.67 -12.72
N ALA A 333 29.90 7.20 -13.38
CA ALA A 333 28.63 7.91 -13.41
C ALA A 333 28.07 8.06 -11.98
N VAL A 334 27.41 9.19 -11.73
CA VAL A 334 26.94 9.54 -10.37
C VAL A 334 26.02 8.46 -9.83
N ALA A 335 26.42 7.86 -8.70
CA ALA A 335 25.68 6.83 -7.98
C ALA A 335 25.24 5.64 -8.85
N LYS A 336 26.04 5.25 -9.85
CA LYS A 336 25.69 4.18 -10.77
C LYS A 336 25.32 2.89 -10.02
N ASN A 337 24.13 2.37 -10.29
CA ASN A 337 23.54 1.16 -9.69
C ASN A 337 23.32 1.21 -8.17
N MET A 338 23.57 2.34 -7.50
CA MET A 338 23.29 2.47 -6.07
C MET A 338 21.77 2.40 -5.82
N SER A 339 21.39 1.83 -4.66
CA SER A 339 19.98 1.67 -4.24
C SER A 339 19.07 1.08 -5.33
N THR A 340 19.60 0.10 -6.05
CA THR A 340 18.89 -0.69 -7.06
C THR A 340 19.04 -2.15 -6.71
N SER A 341 17.98 -2.94 -6.81
CA SER A 341 18.04 -4.40 -6.67
C SER A 341 18.98 -5.00 -7.72
N ASN A 342 19.54 -6.18 -7.44
CA ASN A 342 20.21 -6.95 -8.48
C ASN A 342 19.25 -7.19 -9.67
N TYR A 343 19.78 -7.30 -10.87
CA TYR A 343 19.00 -7.54 -12.10
C TYR A 343 19.16 -8.97 -12.60
N GLY A 344 18.15 -9.50 -13.29
CA GLY A 344 18.11 -10.87 -13.78
C GLY A 344 17.73 -11.85 -12.67
N ASN A 345 16.63 -11.56 -11.97
CA ASN A 345 16.07 -12.36 -10.89
C ASN A 345 14.63 -12.78 -11.19
N ILE A 346 14.19 -13.88 -10.59
CA ILE A 346 12.78 -14.26 -10.54
C ILE A 346 12.08 -13.33 -9.53
N VAL A 347 10.93 -12.78 -9.93
CA VAL A 347 10.15 -11.79 -9.15
C VAL A 347 8.67 -12.15 -9.02
N SER A 348 8.20 -13.14 -9.78
CA SER A 348 6.86 -13.69 -9.67
C SER A 348 6.94 -15.21 -9.76
N LEU A 349 6.12 -15.91 -8.98
CA LEU A 349 6.11 -17.37 -8.85
C LEU A 349 4.68 -17.85 -8.61
N SER A 350 4.27 -18.89 -9.33
CA SER A 350 2.98 -19.54 -9.14
C SER A 350 3.08 -21.03 -9.46
N GLU A 351 2.48 -21.88 -8.63
CA GLU A 351 2.25 -23.29 -8.92
C GLU A 351 0.76 -23.50 -9.17
N SER A 352 0.41 -24.26 -10.20
CA SER A 352 -0.99 -24.57 -10.50
C SER A 352 -1.63 -25.29 -9.31
N PRO A 353 -2.77 -24.82 -8.77
CA PRO A 353 -3.49 -25.54 -7.72
C PRO A 353 -4.16 -26.82 -8.23
N LEU A 354 -4.22 -27.03 -9.55
CA LEU A 354 -4.91 -28.15 -10.18
C LEU A 354 -3.97 -29.20 -10.78
N VAL A 355 -2.72 -28.84 -11.07
CA VAL A 355 -1.73 -29.73 -11.70
C VAL A 355 -0.42 -29.65 -10.92
N GLU A 356 -0.12 -30.67 -10.12
CA GLU A 356 1.13 -30.72 -9.35
C GLU A 356 2.36 -30.69 -10.27
N GLY A 357 3.35 -29.86 -9.92
CA GLY A 357 4.58 -29.72 -10.69
C GLY A 357 4.47 -28.83 -11.93
N LEU A 358 3.29 -28.27 -12.22
CA LEU A 358 3.13 -27.19 -13.20
C LEU A 358 3.41 -25.85 -12.52
N ILE A 359 4.60 -25.29 -12.80
CA ILE A 359 5.12 -24.09 -12.13
C ILE A 359 5.51 -23.05 -13.17
N TYR A 360 5.19 -21.81 -12.85
CA TYR A 360 5.47 -20.63 -13.66
C TYR A 360 6.32 -19.66 -12.86
N VAL A 361 7.37 -19.13 -13.49
CA VAL A 361 8.14 -18.02 -12.91
C VAL A 361 8.25 -16.87 -13.90
N GLY A 362 8.22 -15.64 -13.36
CA GLY A 362 8.38 -14.40 -14.10
C GLY A 362 9.62 -13.66 -13.61
N THR A 363 10.38 -13.05 -14.52
CA THR A 363 11.64 -12.39 -14.19
C THR A 363 11.57 -10.86 -14.34
N ASP A 364 12.45 -10.16 -13.62
CA ASP A 364 12.60 -8.71 -13.71
C ASP A 364 13.17 -8.23 -15.06
N ASP A 365 13.76 -9.14 -15.83
CA ASP A 365 14.21 -8.95 -17.21
C ASP A 365 13.21 -9.44 -18.26
N GLY A 366 11.97 -9.75 -17.85
CA GLY A 366 10.83 -9.95 -18.76
C GLY A 366 10.80 -11.29 -19.49
N LEU A 367 11.16 -12.38 -18.81
CA LEU A 367 10.88 -13.74 -19.25
C LEU A 367 9.76 -14.34 -18.40
N ILE A 368 8.95 -15.19 -19.02
CA ILE A 368 8.15 -16.19 -18.31
C ILE A 368 8.78 -17.56 -18.59
N GLN A 369 8.93 -18.37 -17.56
CA GLN A 369 9.47 -19.73 -17.65
C GLN A 369 8.44 -20.70 -17.10
N VAL A 370 8.25 -21.81 -17.82
CA VAL A 370 7.21 -22.80 -17.50
C VAL A 370 7.86 -24.17 -17.36
N THR A 371 7.56 -24.87 -16.26
CA THR A 371 7.86 -26.29 -16.11
C THR A 371 6.57 -27.06 -15.86
N GLU A 372 6.43 -28.23 -16.47
CA GLU A 372 5.26 -29.12 -16.30
C GLU A 372 5.61 -30.39 -15.52
N ASN A 373 6.84 -30.50 -15.02
CA ASN A 373 7.39 -31.70 -14.40
C ASN A 373 8.21 -31.38 -13.14
N GLY A 374 7.83 -30.32 -12.43
CA GLY A 374 8.42 -29.94 -11.15
C GLY A 374 9.88 -29.49 -11.25
N GLY A 375 10.26 -28.90 -12.39
CA GLY A 375 11.58 -28.30 -12.62
C GLY A 375 12.59 -29.17 -13.36
N GLN A 376 12.21 -30.37 -13.83
CA GLN A 376 13.14 -31.21 -14.61
C GLN A 376 13.48 -30.62 -15.98
N SER A 377 12.51 -29.93 -16.59
CA SER A 377 12.70 -29.16 -17.83
C SER A 377 11.89 -27.87 -17.80
N TRP A 378 12.42 -26.84 -18.46
CA TRP A 378 11.82 -25.50 -18.51
C TRP A 378 11.66 -25.04 -19.97
N ARG A 379 10.52 -24.42 -20.25
CA ARG A 379 10.22 -23.75 -21.52
C ARG A 379 10.19 -22.24 -21.29
N THR A 380 10.97 -21.52 -22.08
CA THR A 380 11.02 -20.05 -22.07
C THR A 380 9.92 -19.44 -22.95
N VAL A 381 9.31 -18.37 -22.44
CA VAL A 381 8.45 -17.43 -23.17
C VAL A 381 9.14 -16.06 -23.12
N ASP A 382 9.71 -15.63 -24.24
CA ASP A 382 10.46 -14.36 -24.35
C ASP A 382 9.54 -13.19 -24.75
N GLU A 383 8.46 -13.47 -25.50
CA GLU A 383 7.63 -12.44 -26.11
C GLU A 383 6.15 -12.70 -25.85
N VAL A 384 5.46 -11.65 -25.39
CA VAL A 384 4.00 -11.59 -25.27
C VAL A 384 3.53 -10.45 -26.16
N ALA A 385 2.70 -10.75 -27.16
CA ALA A 385 2.27 -9.77 -28.14
C ALA A 385 1.59 -8.56 -27.46
N GLY A 386 2.04 -7.35 -27.80
CA GLY A 386 1.54 -6.10 -27.21
C GLY A 386 2.27 -5.66 -25.93
N VAL A 387 3.14 -6.49 -25.36
CA VAL A 387 4.00 -6.12 -24.21
C VAL A 387 5.41 -5.81 -24.71
N PRO A 388 5.99 -4.65 -24.36
CA PRO A 388 7.37 -4.36 -24.70
C PRO A 388 8.33 -5.43 -24.15
N ARG A 389 9.34 -5.81 -24.94
CA ARG A 389 10.34 -6.79 -24.51
C ARG A 389 11.07 -6.31 -23.26
N MET A 390 11.45 -7.23 -22.37
CA MET A 390 12.09 -6.95 -21.08
C MET A 390 11.21 -6.17 -20.08
N THR A 391 9.89 -6.17 -20.25
CA THR A 391 8.98 -5.62 -19.24
C THR A 391 8.94 -6.52 -18.01
N TYR A 392 9.02 -5.92 -16.82
CA TYR A 392 8.97 -6.62 -15.53
C TYR A 392 7.67 -7.44 -15.39
N VAL A 393 7.78 -8.76 -15.17
CA VAL A 393 6.63 -9.64 -14.98
C VAL A 393 6.11 -9.51 -13.55
N SER A 394 5.11 -8.65 -13.33
CA SER A 394 4.69 -8.25 -11.98
C SER A 394 3.87 -9.29 -11.23
N ARG A 395 3.05 -10.09 -11.93
CA ARG A 395 2.25 -11.16 -11.32
C ARG A 395 2.02 -12.28 -12.31
N LEU A 396 2.06 -13.51 -11.80
CA LEU A 396 1.61 -14.73 -12.44
C LEU A 396 0.60 -15.38 -11.50
N GLU A 397 -0.59 -15.71 -12.01
CA GLU A 397 -1.68 -16.30 -11.23
C GLU A 397 -2.22 -17.51 -11.98
N ALA A 398 -1.81 -18.71 -11.59
CA ALA A 398 -2.38 -19.94 -12.14
C ALA A 398 -3.86 -20.06 -11.75
N SER A 399 -4.71 -20.44 -12.70
CA SER A 399 -6.15 -20.49 -12.49
C SER A 399 -6.53 -21.47 -11.39
N GLN A 400 -7.48 -21.05 -10.55
CA GLN A 400 -8.08 -21.89 -9.52
C GLN A 400 -9.11 -22.88 -10.10
N HIS A 401 -9.49 -22.71 -11.37
CA HIS A 401 -10.62 -23.42 -11.99
C HIS A 401 -10.22 -24.25 -13.21
N GLU A 402 -9.15 -23.88 -13.91
CA GLU A 402 -8.75 -24.50 -15.19
C GLU A 402 -7.25 -24.77 -15.23
N GLY A 403 -6.86 -26.05 -15.27
CA GLY A 403 -5.46 -26.47 -15.07
C GLY A 403 -4.46 -25.96 -16.11
N ASP A 404 -4.92 -25.58 -17.30
CA ASP A 404 -4.08 -25.06 -18.38
C ASP A 404 -4.10 -23.52 -18.48
N THR A 405 -4.83 -22.85 -17.59
CA THR A 405 -5.01 -21.40 -17.60
C THR A 405 -4.07 -20.69 -16.62
N ILE A 406 -3.47 -19.61 -17.09
CA ILE A 406 -2.67 -18.69 -16.26
C ILE A 406 -2.92 -17.24 -16.67
N TYR A 407 -2.99 -16.36 -15.68
CA TYR A 407 -3.02 -14.92 -15.88
C TYR A 407 -1.65 -14.31 -15.63
N ALA A 408 -1.32 -13.25 -16.36
CA ALA A 408 -0.08 -12.50 -16.18
C ALA A 408 -0.33 -10.99 -16.21
N THR A 409 0.45 -10.26 -15.41
CA THR A 409 0.54 -8.80 -15.49
C THR A 409 1.98 -8.37 -15.71
N PHE A 410 2.15 -7.21 -16.35
CA PHE A 410 3.46 -6.65 -16.68
C PHE A 410 3.54 -5.17 -16.28
N ASN A 411 4.71 -4.74 -15.81
CA ASN A 411 4.92 -3.38 -15.33
C ASN A 411 6.10 -2.69 -16.03
N ASN A 412 5.80 -1.73 -16.90
CA ASN A 412 6.82 -1.02 -17.69
C ASN A 412 7.09 0.42 -17.20
N LYS A 413 6.63 0.79 -16.00
CA LYS A 413 6.69 2.18 -15.50
C LYS A 413 8.09 2.76 -15.44
N LYS A 414 9.10 1.91 -15.17
CA LYS A 414 10.52 2.29 -15.13
C LYS A 414 11.11 2.55 -16.54
N GLN A 415 10.34 2.38 -17.60
CA GLN A 415 10.64 2.84 -18.96
C GLN A 415 9.88 4.11 -19.36
N GLY A 416 9.03 4.64 -18.47
CA GLY A 416 8.14 5.78 -18.78
C GLY A 416 6.81 5.37 -19.45
N ASP A 417 6.51 4.07 -19.49
CA ASP A 417 5.28 3.50 -20.00
C ASP A 417 4.36 3.10 -18.83
N PHE A 418 3.22 3.77 -18.74
CA PHE A 418 2.28 3.62 -17.63
C PHE A 418 1.05 2.76 -18.00
N SER A 419 1.08 2.09 -19.15
CA SER A 419 -0.09 1.33 -19.66
C SER A 419 -0.41 0.13 -18.76
N PRO A 420 -1.70 -0.19 -18.53
CA PRO A 420 -2.11 -1.44 -17.88
C PRO A 420 -1.91 -2.65 -18.80
N TYR A 421 -1.20 -3.66 -18.30
CA TYR A 421 -0.97 -4.92 -19.01
C TYR A 421 -1.52 -6.09 -18.21
N VAL A 422 -2.65 -6.66 -18.67
CA VAL A 422 -3.28 -7.85 -18.08
C VAL A 422 -3.58 -8.85 -19.18
N PHE A 423 -3.10 -10.09 -19.03
CA PHE A 423 -3.19 -11.12 -20.05
C PHE A 423 -3.64 -12.45 -19.45
N VAL A 424 -4.27 -13.27 -20.28
CA VAL A 424 -4.59 -14.67 -19.98
C VAL A 424 -3.99 -15.57 -21.05
N SER A 425 -3.49 -16.72 -20.62
CA SER A 425 -3.14 -17.84 -21.47
C SER A 425 -4.00 -19.04 -21.10
N ARG A 426 -4.45 -19.79 -22.11
CA ARG A 426 -5.29 -21.00 -21.97
C ARG A 426 -4.57 -22.29 -22.35
N ASP A 427 -3.28 -22.20 -22.64
CA ASP A 427 -2.43 -23.27 -23.16
C ASP A 427 -1.08 -23.31 -22.42
N ARG A 428 -1.12 -22.99 -21.11
CA ARG A 428 0.04 -22.97 -20.20
C ARG A 428 1.13 -21.99 -20.62
N GLY A 429 0.74 -20.82 -21.11
CA GLY A 429 1.64 -19.73 -21.48
C GLY A 429 2.26 -19.87 -22.87
N GLN A 430 1.71 -20.69 -23.78
CA GLN A 430 2.20 -20.76 -25.16
C GLN A 430 1.66 -19.60 -26.01
N SER A 431 0.41 -19.21 -25.78
CA SER A 431 -0.22 -18.04 -26.38
C SER A 431 -0.93 -17.19 -25.32
N TRP A 432 -1.04 -15.89 -25.58
CA TRP A 432 -1.56 -14.90 -24.63
C TRP A 432 -2.58 -13.99 -25.31
N THR A 433 -3.67 -13.72 -24.61
CA THR A 433 -4.72 -12.79 -25.01
C THR A 433 -4.82 -11.68 -23.97
N SER A 434 -4.87 -10.42 -24.43
CA SER A 434 -5.07 -9.30 -23.52
C SER A 434 -6.49 -9.32 -22.95
N ILE A 435 -6.58 -9.15 -21.64
CA ILE A 435 -7.82 -8.95 -20.86
C ILE A 435 -7.77 -7.61 -20.11
N THR A 436 -6.94 -6.67 -20.58
CA THR A 436 -6.92 -5.29 -20.06
C THR A 436 -8.30 -4.64 -20.17
N GLY A 437 -9.07 -4.96 -21.23
CA GLY A 437 -10.43 -4.47 -21.42
C GLY A 437 -10.52 -2.96 -21.40
N ASP A 438 -11.40 -2.44 -20.53
CA ASP A 438 -11.65 -1.02 -20.30
C ASP A 438 -10.94 -0.46 -19.05
N LEU A 439 -9.92 -1.15 -18.50
CA LEU A 439 -9.09 -0.58 -17.43
C LEU A 439 -8.55 0.79 -17.86
N PRO A 440 -8.69 1.84 -17.03
CA PRO A 440 -8.22 3.16 -17.39
C PRO A 440 -6.73 3.22 -17.70
N ASP A 441 -6.35 4.06 -18.66
CA ASP A 441 -4.94 4.38 -18.92
C ASP A 441 -4.24 4.85 -17.63
N ARG A 442 -2.96 4.51 -17.50
CA ARG A 442 -2.11 4.83 -16.34
C ARG A 442 -2.42 4.04 -15.07
N GLU A 443 -3.37 3.10 -15.08
CA GLU A 443 -3.60 2.15 -13.98
C GLU A 443 -2.60 1.00 -14.04
N ILE A 444 -1.35 1.27 -13.62
CA ILE A 444 -0.34 0.22 -13.50
C ILE A 444 -0.86 -0.88 -12.57
N VAL A 445 -0.89 -2.12 -13.05
CA VAL A 445 -1.36 -3.28 -12.29
C VAL A 445 -0.20 -3.87 -11.48
N TYR A 446 -0.41 -4.03 -10.18
CA TYR A 446 0.57 -4.63 -9.26
C TYR A 446 0.19 -6.05 -8.85
N ALA A 447 -1.11 -6.30 -8.70
CA ALA A 447 -1.64 -7.56 -8.23
C ALA A 447 -2.87 -7.95 -9.02
N LEU A 448 -3.06 -9.27 -9.18
CA LEU A 448 -4.20 -9.87 -9.82
C LEU A 448 -4.55 -11.14 -9.04
N MET A 449 -5.82 -11.31 -8.68
CA MET A 449 -6.31 -12.45 -7.91
C MET A 449 -7.63 -12.93 -8.48
N GLN A 450 -7.75 -14.24 -8.73
CA GLN A 450 -8.98 -14.86 -9.19
C GLN A 450 -9.84 -15.30 -8.00
N ASP A 451 -11.14 -15.06 -8.07
CA ASP A 451 -12.07 -15.58 -7.08
C ASP A 451 -12.04 -17.12 -7.05
N HIS A 452 -12.07 -17.67 -5.84
CA HIS A 452 -11.97 -19.11 -5.62
C HIS A 452 -13.28 -19.89 -5.87
N VAL A 453 -14.37 -19.21 -6.26
CA VAL A 453 -15.67 -19.85 -6.55
C VAL A 453 -16.19 -19.54 -7.97
N LYS A 454 -16.09 -18.29 -8.43
CA LYS A 454 -16.58 -17.83 -9.74
C LYS A 454 -15.39 -17.55 -10.68
N PRO A 455 -15.15 -18.38 -11.71
CA PRO A 455 -13.96 -18.25 -12.58
C PRO A 455 -13.78 -16.88 -13.25
N GLY A 456 -14.87 -16.27 -13.71
CA GLY A 456 -14.84 -14.97 -14.38
C GLY A 456 -14.71 -13.75 -13.45
N LEU A 457 -14.69 -13.96 -12.12
CA LEU A 457 -14.49 -12.88 -11.15
C LEU A 457 -13.00 -12.73 -10.84
N LEU A 458 -12.41 -11.60 -11.24
CA LEU A 458 -11.03 -11.24 -10.97
C LEU A 458 -10.97 -9.90 -10.21
N PHE A 459 -9.93 -9.74 -9.40
CA PHE A 459 -9.59 -8.50 -8.71
C PHE A 459 -8.22 -8.01 -9.17
N ALA A 460 -8.09 -6.71 -9.46
CA ALA A 460 -6.85 -6.07 -9.86
C ALA A 460 -6.48 -4.92 -8.91
N GLY A 461 -5.32 -5.05 -8.26
CA GLY A 461 -4.71 -4.00 -7.44
C GLY A 461 -3.86 -3.11 -8.33
N THR A 462 -4.14 -1.81 -8.33
CA THR A 462 -3.57 -0.85 -9.29
C THR A 462 -2.93 0.36 -8.60
N GLU A 463 -2.32 1.25 -9.38
CA GLU A 463 -1.72 2.51 -8.91
C GLU A 463 -2.70 3.39 -8.13
N PHE A 464 -3.97 3.44 -8.54
CA PHE A 464 -4.94 4.37 -7.95
C PHE A 464 -6.14 3.68 -7.30
N GLY A 465 -6.20 2.35 -7.22
CA GLY A 465 -7.17 1.66 -6.39
C GLY A 465 -7.35 0.17 -6.69
N LEU A 466 -8.51 -0.35 -6.33
CA LEU A 466 -8.93 -1.71 -6.56
C LEU A 466 -10.02 -1.76 -7.64
N TYR A 467 -9.86 -2.64 -8.62
CA TYR A 467 -10.84 -2.94 -9.64
C TYR A 467 -11.26 -4.41 -9.55
N PHE A 468 -12.48 -4.70 -9.99
CA PHE A 468 -12.94 -6.07 -10.21
C PHE A 468 -13.66 -6.19 -11.54
N THR A 469 -13.68 -7.40 -12.09
CA THR A 469 -14.44 -7.77 -13.28
C THR A 469 -15.25 -9.02 -12.96
N VAL A 470 -16.40 -9.20 -13.58
CA VAL A 470 -17.22 -10.44 -13.47
C VAL A 470 -17.27 -11.22 -14.79
N ASP A 471 -16.60 -10.71 -15.81
CA ASP A 471 -16.56 -11.18 -17.19
C ASP A 471 -15.13 -11.35 -17.71
N GLU A 472 -14.21 -11.73 -16.80
CA GLU A 472 -12.80 -12.02 -17.10
C GLU A 472 -12.04 -10.89 -17.81
N GLY A 473 -12.34 -9.65 -17.43
CA GLY A 473 -11.60 -8.47 -17.85
C GLY A 473 -12.12 -7.82 -19.13
N ALA A 474 -13.31 -8.20 -19.61
CA ALA A 474 -13.99 -7.41 -20.64
C ALA A 474 -14.42 -6.05 -20.08
N HIS A 475 -14.96 -6.01 -18.85
CA HIS A 475 -15.31 -4.78 -18.15
C HIS A 475 -14.80 -4.77 -16.70
N TRP A 476 -14.19 -3.67 -16.31
CA TRP A 476 -13.59 -3.44 -15.00
C TRP A 476 -14.31 -2.34 -14.24
N MET A 477 -14.78 -2.69 -13.05
CA MET A 477 -15.46 -1.78 -12.13
C MET A 477 -14.54 -1.44 -10.97
N ARG A 478 -14.34 -0.13 -10.73
CA ARG A 478 -13.59 0.35 -9.57
C ARG A 478 -14.42 0.18 -8.29
N LEU A 479 -13.84 -0.43 -7.26
CA LEU A 479 -14.42 -0.46 -5.91
C LEU A 479 -14.16 0.86 -5.18
N LYS A 480 -15.23 1.59 -4.85
CA LYS A 480 -15.18 2.93 -4.21
C LYS A 480 -15.70 2.95 -2.76
N GLY A 481 -16.08 1.79 -2.21
CA GLY A 481 -16.72 1.67 -0.89
C GLY A 481 -15.76 1.78 0.29
N GLY A 482 -15.15 2.95 0.49
CA GLY A 482 -14.29 3.25 1.66
C GLY A 482 -12.78 3.19 1.40
N LEU A 483 -12.35 2.75 0.21
CA LEU A 483 -10.94 2.78 -0.20
C LEU A 483 -10.60 4.13 -0.85
N PRO A 484 -9.62 4.91 -0.32
CA PRO A 484 -9.18 6.15 -0.97
C PRO A 484 -8.44 5.86 -2.28
N THR A 485 -8.10 6.92 -3.03
CA THR A 485 -7.14 6.77 -4.14
C THR A 485 -5.76 6.47 -3.57
N ILE A 486 -5.33 5.22 -3.74
CA ILE A 486 -4.09 4.70 -3.15
C ILE A 486 -3.57 3.52 -3.98
N GLN A 487 -2.26 3.28 -3.95
CA GLN A 487 -1.66 2.09 -4.55
C GLN A 487 -2.08 0.85 -3.75
N VAL A 488 -2.68 -0.12 -4.46
CA VAL A 488 -2.95 -1.46 -3.93
C VAL A 488 -1.87 -2.39 -4.49
N ARG A 489 -0.90 -2.73 -3.65
CA ARG A 489 0.34 -3.43 -4.06
C ARG A 489 0.16 -4.93 -4.13
N ASP A 490 -0.73 -5.48 -3.32
CA ASP A 490 -0.99 -6.92 -3.25
C ASP A 490 -2.39 -7.25 -2.75
N ILE A 491 -2.87 -8.44 -3.08
CA ILE A 491 -4.20 -8.94 -2.78
C ILE A 491 -4.12 -10.39 -2.34
N ASP A 492 -4.82 -10.75 -1.26
CA ASP A 492 -5.05 -12.13 -0.87
C ASP A 492 -6.52 -12.37 -0.50
N ILE A 493 -6.97 -13.62 -0.61
CA ILE A 493 -8.35 -14.04 -0.34
C ILE A 493 -8.38 -14.97 0.86
N GLN A 494 -9.10 -14.55 1.90
CA GLN A 494 -9.53 -15.48 2.94
C GLN A 494 -10.74 -16.27 2.41
N ARG A 495 -10.49 -17.51 1.98
CA ARG A 495 -11.48 -18.38 1.32
C ARG A 495 -12.68 -18.77 2.20
N SER A 496 -12.46 -19.15 3.46
CA SER A 496 -13.57 -19.55 4.35
C SER A 496 -14.47 -18.38 4.71
N GLU A 497 -13.92 -17.17 4.77
CA GLU A 497 -14.68 -15.97 5.10
C GLU A 497 -15.24 -15.24 3.86
N ASN A 498 -14.72 -15.54 2.66
CA ASN A 498 -14.89 -14.74 1.44
C ASN A 498 -14.44 -13.29 1.63
N ASP A 499 -13.37 -13.07 2.39
CA ASP A 499 -12.83 -11.73 2.61
C ASP A 499 -11.71 -11.45 1.61
N LEU A 500 -11.60 -10.19 1.19
CA LEU A 500 -10.50 -9.71 0.33
C LEU A 500 -9.58 -8.82 1.16
N ALA A 501 -8.33 -9.24 1.33
CA ALA A 501 -7.30 -8.49 2.04
C ALA A 501 -6.42 -7.72 1.04
N LEU A 502 -6.16 -6.44 1.32
CA LEU A 502 -5.45 -5.53 0.42
C LEU A 502 -4.23 -4.91 1.12
N ALA A 503 -3.03 -5.12 0.57
CA ALA A 503 -1.84 -4.34 0.93
C ALA A 503 -1.89 -2.98 0.25
N THR A 504 -1.91 -1.90 1.04
CA THR A 504 -1.79 -0.54 0.49
C THR A 504 -0.44 0.07 0.83
N PHE A 505 0.07 0.88 -0.08
CA PHE A 505 1.35 1.57 0.11
C PHE A 505 1.12 2.95 0.77
N GLY A 506 0.85 2.94 2.08
CA GLY A 506 0.78 4.16 2.90
C GLY A 506 -0.55 4.35 3.64
N ARG A 507 -1.41 3.32 3.69
CA ARG A 507 -2.67 3.32 4.45
C ARG A 507 -2.96 1.98 5.15
N GLY A 508 -1.92 1.18 5.42
CA GLY A 508 -2.06 -0.13 6.08
C GLY A 508 -2.76 -1.17 5.22
N PHE A 509 -3.47 -2.10 5.86
CA PHE A 509 -4.35 -3.04 5.18
C PHE A 509 -5.79 -2.55 5.12
N TYR A 510 -6.50 -2.94 4.06
CA TYR A 510 -7.96 -2.88 3.99
C TYR A 510 -8.50 -4.29 3.85
N LEU A 511 -9.57 -4.58 4.59
CA LEU A 511 -10.33 -5.82 4.46
C LEU A 511 -11.71 -5.48 3.91
N LEU A 512 -12.08 -6.10 2.78
CA LEU A 512 -13.47 -6.14 2.33
C LEU A 512 -14.07 -7.46 2.84
N ASP A 513 -14.81 -7.37 3.95
CA ASP A 513 -15.51 -8.53 4.49
C ASP A 513 -16.53 -9.07 3.48
N ASP A 514 -16.58 -10.38 3.28
CA ASP A 514 -17.56 -11.08 2.45
C ASP A 514 -17.85 -10.43 1.08
N TYR A 515 -16.91 -10.52 0.14
CA TYR A 515 -17.10 -10.04 -1.23
C TYR A 515 -18.04 -10.94 -2.07
N SER A 516 -18.56 -12.04 -1.51
CA SER A 516 -19.37 -13.01 -2.26
C SER A 516 -20.59 -12.44 -3.01
N PRO A 517 -21.24 -11.32 -2.60
CA PRO A 517 -22.27 -10.67 -3.40
C PRO A 517 -21.83 -10.29 -4.82
N LEU A 518 -20.54 -9.97 -5.03
CA LEU A 518 -20.00 -9.63 -6.34
C LEU A 518 -20.12 -10.81 -7.34
N ARG A 519 -20.22 -12.06 -6.85
CA ARG A 519 -20.43 -13.23 -7.71
C ARG A 519 -21.80 -13.21 -8.39
N GLN A 520 -22.78 -12.50 -7.82
CA GLN A 520 -24.12 -12.38 -8.38
C GLN A 520 -24.33 -11.12 -9.22
N VAL A 521 -23.31 -10.24 -9.31
CA VAL A 521 -23.38 -9.06 -10.17
C VAL A 521 -23.33 -9.50 -11.64
N SER A 522 -24.32 -9.05 -12.41
CA SER A 522 -24.45 -9.16 -13.86
C SER A 522 -25.38 -8.05 -14.36
N GLU A 523 -25.36 -7.74 -15.66
CA GLU A 523 -26.30 -6.77 -16.24
C GLU A 523 -27.76 -7.13 -15.91
N GLN A 524 -28.14 -8.39 -16.12
CA GLN A 524 -29.49 -8.90 -15.80
C GLN A 524 -29.83 -8.80 -14.31
N ALA A 525 -28.87 -9.07 -13.41
CA ALA A 525 -29.09 -8.94 -11.98
C ALA A 525 -29.39 -7.48 -11.61
N LEU A 526 -28.59 -6.54 -12.13
CA LEU A 526 -28.71 -5.11 -11.86
C LEU A 526 -29.94 -4.45 -12.50
N GLU A 527 -30.68 -5.15 -13.37
CA GLU A 527 -31.98 -4.68 -13.87
C GLU A 527 -33.12 -4.83 -12.86
N GLN A 528 -32.96 -5.71 -11.85
CA GLN A 528 -33.95 -5.91 -10.79
C GLN A 528 -33.99 -4.68 -9.87
N ASP A 529 -35.20 -4.27 -9.48
CA ASP A 529 -35.39 -3.08 -8.63
C ASP A 529 -34.69 -3.23 -7.27
N VAL A 530 -34.75 -4.44 -6.69
CA VAL A 530 -34.14 -4.81 -5.42
C VAL A 530 -33.55 -6.21 -5.50
N ILE A 531 -32.35 -6.40 -4.96
CA ILE A 531 -31.75 -7.73 -4.73
C ILE A 531 -31.36 -7.84 -3.28
N LEU A 532 -31.76 -8.93 -2.61
CA LEU A 532 -31.18 -9.34 -1.33
C LEU A 532 -30.20 -10.47 -1.60
N PHE A 533 -28.91 -10.23 -1.37
CA PHE A 533 -27.88 -11.23 -1.56
C PHE A 533 -27.89 -12.26 -0.43
N PRO A 534 -27.35 -13.48 -0.65
CA PRO A 534 -27.21 -14.48 0.41
C PRO A 534 -26.47 -13.91 1.62
N THR A 535 -26.96 -14.26 2.81
CA THR A 535 -26.38 -13.81 4.09
C THR A 535 -25.45 -14.89 4.62
N LYS A 536 -24.21 -14.52 4.92
CA LYS A 536 -23.24 -15.40 5.58
C LYS A 536 -23.66 -15.69 7.03
N ASP A 537 -23.35 -16.89 7.51
CA ASP A 537 -23.57 -17.26 8.91
C ASP A 537 -22.78 -16.34 9.86
N ALA A 538 -23.47 -15.82 10.87
CA ALA A 538 -22.90 -14.87 11.81
C ALA A 538 -22.27 -15.57 13.03
N LEU A 539 -21.07 -15.14 13.40
CA LEU A 539 -20.46 -15.56 14.67
C LEU A 539 -21.15 -14.89 15.86
N ARG A 540 -21.67 -15.71 16.78
CA ARG A 540 -22.16 -15.25 18.08
C ARG A 540 -21.06 -15.35 19.13
N TYR A 541 -20.58 -14.21 19.60
CA TYR A 541 -19.59 -14.11 20.69
C TYR A 541 -19.89 -12.94 21.62
N VAL A 542 -19.19 -12.84 22.74
CA VAL A 542 -19.33 -11.73 23.70
C VAL A 542 -18.19 -10.74 23.49
N GLU A 543 -18.52 -9.52 23.11
CA GLU A 543 -17.54 -8.43 23.03
C GLU A 543 -17.05 -8.04 24.43
N LYS A 544 -15.74 -7.90 24.57
CA LYS A 544 -15.08 -7.28 25.71
C LYS A 544 -15.33 -5.77 25.66
N ARG A 545 -15.37 -5.15 26.84
CA ARG A 545 -15.50 -3.70 26.96
C ARG A 545 -14.34 -2.97 26.26
N SER A 546 -14.67 -1.80 25.72
CA SER A 546 -13.73 -0.84 25.14
C SER A 546 -12.49 -0.62 26.02
N ARG A 547 -11.32 -0.65 25.39
CA ARG A 547 -10.02 -0.34 26.01
C ARG A 547 -9.57 1.11 25.86
N VAL A 548 -10.23 1.90 25.00
CA VAL A 548 -9.87 3.31 24.77
C VAL A 548 -10.05 4.14 26.05
N GLY A 549 -11.10 3.87 26.82
CA GLY A 549 -11.35 4.53 28.12
C GLY A 549 -11.19 6.06 28.04
N SER A 550 -10.31 6.61 28.90
CA SER A 550 -9.95 8.04 28.93
C SER A 550 -8.57 8.35 28.32
N ARG A 551 -8.09 7.51 27.39
CA ARG A 551 -6.75 7.66 26.77
C ARG A 551 -6.67 8.76 25.69
N GLY A 552 -7.80 9.32 25.29
CA GLY A 552 -7.86 10.37 24.25
C GLY A 552 -7.56 9.84 22.85
N ALA A 553 -7.45 10.76 21.88
CA ALA A 553 -7.32 10.43 20.46
C ALA A 553 -5.94 9.88 20.05
N SER A 554 -4.95 9.90 20.95
CA SER A 554 -3.62 9.32 20.68
C SER A 554 -3.64 7.79 20.68
N PHE A 555 -4.58 7.15 21.37
CA PHE A 555 -4.70 5.70 21.32
C PHE A 555 -5.49 5.28 20.07
N TRP A 556 -4.78 4.71 19.11
CA TRP A 556 -5.38 4.31 17.84
C TRP A 556 -5.96 2.90 17.88
N THR A 557 -7.10 2.77 17.20
CA THR A 557 -7.72 1.50 16.86
C THR A 557 -8.29 1.56 15.44
N ALA A 558 -8.09 0.52 14.64
CA ALA A 558 -8.92 0.22 13.48
C ALA A 558 -10.23 -0.43 13.95
N ASP A 559 -11.33 -0.15 13.26
CA ASP A 559 -12.62 -0.73 13.60
C ASP A 559 -12.64 -2.25 13.40
N ASN A 560 -13.35 -2.96 14.28
CA ASN A 560 -13.82 -4.30 13.92
C ASN A 560 -14.91 -4.17 12.86
N PRO A 561 -15.05 -5.14 11.95
CA PRO A 561 -16.29 -5.26 11.17
C PRO A 561 -17.52 -5.37 12.09
N PRO A 562 -18.71 -4.94 11.64
CA PRO A 562 -19.92 -4.92 12.45
C PRO A 562 -20.22 -6.26 13.13
N TYR A 563 -20.62 -6.21 14.40
CA TYR A 563 -21.03 -7.40 15.14
C TYR A 563 -22.36 -7.95 14.63
N GLY A 564 -22.40 -9.27 14.40
CA GLY A 564 -23.61 -10.02 14.11
C GLY A 564 -23.79 -10.39 12.64
N ALA A 565 -25.05 -10.49 12.18
CA ALA A 565 -25.39 -10.93 10.83
C ALA A 565 -25.48 -9.74 9.88
N THR A 566 -24.68 -9.73 8.82
CA THR A 566 -24.66 -8.63 7.84
C THR A 566 -25.42 -9.03 6.58
N PHE A 567 -26.46 -8.27 6.27
CA PHE A 567 -27.24 -8.38 5.04
C PHE A 567 -26.67 -7.44 3.99
N THR A 568 -26.42 -7.95 2.78
CA THR A 568 -26.05 -7.13 1.62
C THR A 568 -27.23 -7.06 0.66
N TYR A 569 -27.55 -5.89 0.13
CA TYR A 569 -28.65 -5.70 -0.81
C TYR A 569 -28.32 -4.64 -1.86
N TYR A 570 -28.98 -4.71 -3.01
CA TYR A 570 -28.85 -3.75 -4.11
C TYR A 570 -30.18 -3.03 -4.34
N LEU A 571 -30.09 -1.73 -4.60
CA LEU A 571 -31.20 -0.88 -5.05
C LEU A 571 -30.85 -0.25 -6.41
N LYS A 572 -31.69 -0.48 -7.43
CA LYS A 572 -31.44 0.01 -8.79
C LYS A 572 -31.48 1.52 -8.94
N ASP A 573 -32.52 2.15 -8.41
CA ASP A 573 -32.78 3.58 -8.57
C ASP A 573 -32.67 4.36 -7.24
N GLY A 574 -32.63 3.63 -6.12
CA GLY A 574 -32.80 4.19 -4.79
C GLY A 574 -34.20 4.78 -4.57
N PHE A 575 -34.50 5.19 -3.35
CA PHE A 575 -35.75 5.86 -3.00
C PHE A 575 -35.47 7.31 -2.61
N LYS A 576 -35.91 8.24 -3.45
CA LYS A 576 -35.69 9.69 -3.32
C LYS A 576 -36.93 10.38 -2.75
N THR A 577 -36.73 11.42 -1.94
CA THR A 577 -37.83 12.30 -1.53
C THR A 577 -38.37 13.10 -2.74
N LEU A 578 -39.58 13.65 -2.62
CA LEU A 578 -40.14 14.56 -3.63
C LEU A 578 -39.24 15.78 -3.82
N ALA A 579 -38.65 16.28 -2.73
CA ALA A 579 -37.68 17.38 -2.77
C ALA A 579 -36.41 16.99 -3.55
N ASP A 580 -35.85 15.80 -3.33
CA ASP A 580 -34.69 15.31 -4.07
C ASP A 580 -34.98 15.18 -5.58
N GLN A 581 -36.15 14.64 -5.92
CA GLN A 581 -36.60 14.50 -7.31
C GLN A 581 -36.70 15.87 -7.99
N ARG A 582 -37.27 16.86 -7.31
CA ARG A 582 -37.35 18.24 -7.80
C ARG A 582 -35.95 18.85 -7.98
N ILE A 583 -35.09 18.78 -6.96
CA ILE A 583 -33.73 19.34 -7.00
C ILE A 583 -32.91 18.71 -8.14
N GLU A 584 -33.06 17.42 -8.39
CA GLU A 584 -32.39 16.74 -9.49
C GLU A 584 -32.92 17.19 -10.87
N ALA A 585 -34.24 17.36 -11.00
CA ALA A 585 -34.85 17.91 -12.21
C ALA A 585 -34.38 19.35 -12.48
N GLU A 586 -34.30 20.19 -11.45
CA GLU A 586 -33.75 21.55 -11.53
C GLU A 586 -32.29 21.55 -11.99
N LYS A 587 -31.44 20.70 -11.38
CA LYS A 587 -30.03 20.54 -11.80
C LYS A 587 -29.91 20.11 -13.26
N LYS A 588 -30.79 19.20 -13.72
CA LYS A 588 -30.81 18.73 -15.12
C LYS A 588 -31.21 19.85 -16.08
N ALA A 589 -32.23 20.64 -15.74
CA ALA A 589 -32.66 21.81 -16.52
C ALA A 589 -31.55 22.86 -16.62
N ILE A 590 -30.94 23.24 -15.49
CA ILE A 590 -29.82 24.20 -15.46
C ILE A 590 -28.65 23.72 -16.34
N LYS A 591 -28.30 22.42 -16.25
CA LYS A 591 -27.23 21.83 -17.07
C LYS A 591 -27.56 21.84 -18.57
N ALA A 592 -28.85 21.77 -18.93
CA ALA A 592 -29.33 21.89 -20.30
C ALA A 592 -29.46 23.36 -20.78
N GLY A 593 -29.21 24.34 -19.92
CA GLY A 593 -29.41 25.77 -20.23
C GLY A 593 -30.88 26.20 -20.17
N GLU A 594 -31.74 25.40 -19.56
CA GLU A 594 -33.16 25.66 -19.34
C GLU A 594 -33.40 26.32 -17.97
N GLU A 595 -34.48 27.08 -17.84
CA GLU A 595 -34.89 27.64 -16.54
C GLU A 595 -35.51 26.53 -15.66
N PRO A 596 -35.13 26.44 -14.37
CA PRO A 596 -35.72 25.47 -13.45
C PRO A 596 -37.21 25.79 -13.20
N LYS A 597 -38.05 24.75 -13.20
CA LYS A 597 -39.48 24.88 -12.88
C LYS A 597 -39.63 25.36 -11.43
N ILE A 598 -40.33 26.49 -11.24
CA ILE A 598 -40.71 26.94 -9.89
C ILE A 598 -41.84 26.01 -9.38
N PRO A 599 -41.65 25.34 -8.22
CA PRO A 599 -42.68 24.48 -7.65
C PRO A 599 -43.88 25.31 -7.17
N SER A 600 -45.08 24.75 -7.33
CA SER A 600 -46.31 25.30 -6.77
C SER A 600 -46.36 25.14 -5.25
N TYR A 601 -47.24 25.90 -4.58
CA TYR A 601 -47.46 25.77 -3.15
C TYR A 601 -47.93 24.35 -2.76
N GLU A 602 -48.73 23.70 -3.61
CA GLU A 602 -49.18 22.32 -3.38
C GLU A 602 -48.03 21.31 -3.48
N GLU A 603 -47.11 21.48 -4.43
CA GLU A 603 -45.91 20.64 -4.55
C GLU A 603 -44.98 20.80 -3.34
N LEU A 604 -44.75 22.03 -2.88
CA LEU A 604 -43.94 22.30 -1.67
C LEU A 604 -44.58 21.73 -0.41
N ARG A 605 -45.90 21.82 -0.28
CA ARG A 605 -46.62 21.22 0.85
C ARG A 605 -46.56 19.69 0.81
N ALA A 606 -46.66 19.10 -0.38
CA ALA A 606 -46.50 17.65 -0.55
C ALA A 606 -45.08 17.18 -0.21
N GLU A 607 -44.05 17.99 -0.49
CA GLU A 607 -42.67 17.76 -0.04
C GLU A 607 -42.57 17.79 1.51
N GLU A 608 -43.20 18.76 2.16
CA GLU A 608 -43.18 18.93 3.62
C GLU A 608 -43.95 17.82 4.36
N GLU A 609 -45.08 17.36 3.81
CA GLU A 609 -45.93 16.31 4.40
C GLU A 609 -45.48 14.88 4.02
N GLN A 610 -44.47 14.72 3.15
CA GLN A 610 -43.98 13.40 2.74
C GLN A 610 -43.33 12.66 3.91
N ILE A 611 -43.70 11.39 4.09
CA ILE A 611 -42.92 10.46 4.92
C ILE A 611 -41.67 10.06 4.14
N ASP A 612 -40.49 10.35 4.70
CA ASP A 612 -39.21 9.96 4.13
C ASP A 612 -39.22 8.48 3.69
N PRO A 613 -38.72 8.16 2.47
CA PRO A 613 -38.58 6.78 2.05
C PRO A 613 -37.73 5.99 3.05
N LYS A 614 -38.10 4.73 3.29
CA LYS A 614 -37.36 3.84 4.19
C LYS A 614 -37.23 2.45 3.60
N VAL A 615 -36.07 1.84 3.81
CA VAL A 615 -35.85 0.40 3.68
C VAL A 615 -35.77 -0.15 5.10
N PHE A 616 -36.45 -1.26 5.39
CA PHE A 616 -36.29 -1.95 6.65
C PHE A 616 -36.22 -3.46 6.46
N PHE A 617 -35.32 -4.09 7.20
CA PHE A 617 -35.14 -5.53 7.27
C PHE A 617 -35.97 -6.08 8.42
N THR A 618 -36.77 -7.12 8.16
CA THR A 618 -37.53 -7.81 9.20
C THR A 618 -36.92 -9.19 9.43
N VAL A 619 -36.32 -9.40 10.59
CA VAL A 619 -35.77 -10.69 11.02
C VAL A 619 -36.87 -11.46 11.75
N ARG A 620 -37.08 -12.73 11.38
CA ARG A 620 -38.06 -13.63 12.00
C ARG A 620 -37.40 -14.89 12.56
N ASN A 621 -37.98 -15.48 13.60
CA ASN A 621 -37.60 -16.80 14.10
C ASN A 621 -38.20 -17.92 13.23
N ALA A 622 -37.92 -19.18 13.58
CA ALA A 622 -38.42 -20.35 12.86
C ALA A 622 -39.96 -20.47 12.92
N GLU A 623 -40.58 -19.90 13.94
CA GLU A 623 -42.03 -19.85 14.15
C GLU A 623 -42.71 -18.71 13.36
N GLY A 624 -41.94 -17.80 12.76
CA GLY A 624 -42.42 -16.67 11.97
C GLY A 624 -42.64 -15.36 12.74
N ASP A 625 -42.36 -15.34 14.04
CA ASP A 625 -42.45 -14.15 14.88
C ASP A 625 -41.36 -13.12 14.52
N VAL A 626 -41.69 -11.83 14.60
CA VAL A 626 -40.73 -10.76 14.36
C VAL A 626 -39.76 -10.67 15.54
N VAL A 627 -38.49 -10.94 15.26
CA VAL A 627 -37.39 -10.81 16.23
C VAL A 627 -36.83 -9.40 16.23
N ARG A 628 -36.59 -8.81 15.04
CA ARG A 628 -35.99 -7.49 14.91
C ARG A 628 -36.46 -6.78 13.64
N ARG A 629 -36.53 -5.45 13.70
CA ARG A 629 -36.53 -4.57 12.52
C ARG A 629 -35.30 -3.68 12.51
N ILE A 630 -34.70 -3.50 11.35
CA ILE A 630 -33.45 -2.75 11.18
C ILE A 630 -33.59 -1.84 9.97
N ASP A 631 -33.25 -0.58 10.13
CA ASP A 631 -33.30 0.39 9.04
C ASP A 631 -32.13 0.16 8.07
N GLY A 632 -32.40 0.28 6.77
CA GLY A 632 -31.42 0.25 5.70
C GLY A 632 -31.36 1.58 4.95
N GLU A 633 -30.25 1.79 4.26
CA GLU A 633 -30.07 2.88 3.30
C GLU A 633 -31.07 2.80 2.12
N THR A 634 -31.43 3.98 1.63
CA THR A 634 -32.35 4.14 0.50
C THR A 634 -31.63 4.54 -0.79
N ALA A 635 -30.33 4.83 -0.73
CA ALA A 635 -29.58 5.30 -1.88
C ALA A 635 -29.51 4.24 -2.99
N LYS A 636 -29.22 4.66 -4.22
CA LYS A 636 -28.92 3.73 -5.32
C LYS A 636 -27.60 2.99 -5.05
N GLY A 637 -27.54 1.69 -5.36
CA GLY A 637 -26.31 0.89 -5.30
C GLY A 637 -26.37 -0.29 -4.34
N ILE A 638 -25.21 -0.85 -4.02
CA ILE A 638 -25.05 -1.97 -3.08
C ILE A 638 -24.82 -1.42 -1.68
N HIS A 639 -25.56 -1.94 -0.72
CA HIS A 639 -25.59 -1.51 0.67
C HIS A 639 -25.45 -2.69 1.63
N ARG A 640 -25.03 -2.40 2.85
CA ARG A 640 -24.91 -3.38 3.92
C ARG A 640 -25.55 -2.89 5.21
N VAL A 641 -26.19 -3.81 5.92
CA VAL A 641 -26.80 -3.55 7.23
C VAL A 641 -26.63 -4.75 8.14
N SER A 642 -26.33 -4.52 9.42
CA SER A 642 -26.01 -5.59 10.36
C SER A 642 -27.04 -5.71 11.49
N TRP A 643 -27.48 -6.93 11.76
CA TRP A 643 -28.22 -7.30 12.95
C TRP A 643 -27.27 -7.76 14.04
N ASP A 644 -27.27 -7.07 15.18
CA ASP A 644 -26.49 -7.37 16.37
C ASP A 644 -26.87 -8.69 17.10
N LEU A 645 -27.70 -9.54 16.48
CA LEU A 645 -28.21 -10.80 17.04
C LEU A 645 -29.00 -10.62 18.36
N ARG A 646 -29.51 -9.41 18.63
CA ARG A 646 -30.29 -9.11 19.84
C ARG A 646 -31.73 -8.78 19.49
N TRP A 647 -32.60 -9.04 20.47
CA TRP A 647 -33.96 -8.52 20.50
C TRP A 647 -33.95 -6.98 20.64
N PRO A 648 -35.05 -6.30 20.29
CA PRO A 648 -35.29 -4.91 20.64
C PRO A 648 -34.96 -4.63 22.10
N SER A 649 -34.55 -3.39 22.37
CA SER A 649 -34.34 -2.93 23.73
C SER A 649 -35.63 -3.14 24.54
N SER A 650 -35.50 -3.67 25.75
CA SER A 650 -36.62 -3.71 26.71
C SER A 650 -36.95 -2.34 27.31
N ARG A 651 -36.18 -1.31 26.97
CA ARG A 651 -36.47 0.07 27.36
C ARG A 651 -37.67 0.59 26.56
N PRO A 652 -38.58 1.36 27.19
CA PRO A 652 -39.68 2.00 26.48
C PRO A 652 -39.17 2.86 25.32
N THR A 653 -39.87 2.80 24.19
CA THR A 653 -39.64 3.73 23.08
C THR A 653 -40.05 5.14 23.53
N SER A 654 -39.14 6.11 23.45
CA SER A 654 -39.50 7.52 23.64
C SER A 654 -40.35 7.97 22.45
N LEU A 655 -41.47 8.63 22.73
CA LEU A 655 -42.36 9.22 21.72
C LEU A 655 -42.05 10.71 21.47
N GLU A 656 -41.09 11.29 22.21
CA GLU A 656 -40.61 12.64 21.92
C GLU A 656 -39.73 12.60 20.66
N GLU A 657 -40.16 13.30 19.63
CA GLU A 657 -39.39 13.55 18.42
C GLU A 657 -38.05 14.17 18.82
N SER A 658 -36.96 13.40 18.71
CA SER A 658 -35.64 13.97 18.93
C SER A 658 -35.38 14.94 17.79
N GLU A 659 -35.41 16.25 18.07
CA GLU A 659 -34.74 17.23 17.24
C GLU A 659 -33.32 16.70 16.95
N LYS A 660 -33.02 16.52 15.67
CA LYS A 660 -31.72 16.03 15.20
C LYS A 660 -30.61 16.94 15.72
N THR A 661 -29.94 16.57 16.81
CA THR A 661 -28.59 17.06 17.12
C THR A 661 -27.58 15.99 16.69
N HIS A 662 -26.86 16.28 15.61
CA HIS A 662 -25.53 15.72 15.41
C HIS A 662 -24.68 15.99 16.66
N GLY A 663 -24.10 14.94 17.24
CA GLY A 663 -23.01 15.06 18.21
C GLY A 663 -23.32 14.58 19.62
N THR A 664 -22.67 13.46 19.96
CA THR A 664 -22.12 13.13 21.30
C THR A 664 -23.08 12.85 22.48
N VAL A 665 -23.03 11.58 22.90
CA VAL A 665 -23.00 11.05 24.28
C VAL A 665 -23.41 12.01 25.40
N ASN A 666 -24.51 11.70 26.09
CA ASN A 666 -24.87 12.29 27.37
C ASN A 666 -24.41 11.38 28.54
N PRO A 667 -23.40 11.77 29.34
CA PRO A 667 -23.20 11.26 30.68
C PRO A 667 -23.86 12.22 31.67
N ARG A 668 -24.94 11.75 32.31
CA ARG A 668 -25.45 12.20 33.62
C ARG A 668 -25.13 13.64 34.02
N ASP A 669 -26.17 14.47 33.98
CA ASP A 669 -26.57 15.36 35.07
C ASP A 669 -25.57 15.46 36.23
N ARG A 670 -24.94 16.63 36.34
CA ARG A 670 -24.74 17.38 37.58
C ARG A 670 -24.04 18.68 37.24
N TRP A 671 -24.73 19.80 37.46
CA TRP A 671 -24.32 20.96 38.29
C TRP A 671 -25.33 22.10 38.01
N PRO A 672 -25.98 22.67 39.04
CA PRO A 672 -26.98 23.73 38.85
C PRO A 672 -26.29 25.08 38.59
N SER A 673 -26.74 25.82 37.58
CA SER A 673 -26.41 27.24 37.43
C SER A 673 -27.11 28.08 38.50
N PRO A 674 -26.46 29.11 39.07
CA PRO A 674 -27.11 30.08 39.93
C PRO A 674 -27.92 31.08 39.10
N ALA A 675 -29.09 31.44 39.62
CA ALA A 675 -29.99 32.44 39.04
C ALA A 675 -29.32 33.83 38.93
N PRO A 676 -29.72 34.67 37.95
CA PRO A 676 -29.20 36.02 37.83
C PRO A 676 -29.83 36.93 38.88
N THR A 677 -29.00 37.71 39.57
CA THR A 677 -29.47 38.90 40.29
C THR A 677 -29.31 40.12 39.38
N ARG A 678 -30.40 40.89 39.35
CA ARG A 678 -30.70 42.20 38.73
C ARG A 678 -29.60 42.98 38.05
#